data_AF-A0AAV6HPI9-F1
#
_entry.id   AF-A0AAV6HPI9-F1
#
_cell.length_a   1.000
_cell.length_b   1.000
_cell.length_c   1.000
_cell.angle_alpha   90.00
_cell.angle_beta   90.00
_cell.angle_gamma   90.00
#
_symmetry.space_group_name_H-M   'P 1'
#
loop_
_entity.id
_entity.type
_entity.pdbx_description
1 polymer ?
#
loop_
_entity_poly.entity_id
_entity_poly.type
_entity_poly.pdbx_seq_one_letter_code
_entity_poly.pdbx_strand_id
1 'polypeptide(L)'
;MGRKLNIELPVDDSPILQEIYARRNLKLTRIPKDVMHRMPTTLLFSLEGMPDLDWEKLLQFQLPNGSFFASPSSTAFALMETKDENCLRYLNRVVEKFNGGVPNTYPVDFFEHNWAVDRLLRLGISRYFQSEIKECMDYVYRYWTEEGISWGRNSNVHDIDDTAMGFRLLRLHGHHVSADVFRHFEKDGEFFCYSGQSTQPITGMYNLNRACQLLFPGEKILEDAKRFSFKFLREKQASNELLDKWIIAKDLPGEVGYALDTPWYASLPRVETRFYLDQYGGEDDVWIGKTLYRMHTINNNKLLELARLDYKNCQALHLLEWDAIQQYNIIPCFPVGYIHDNDEFNTTLQIESDMQELVQLVVCASSDEIDPDIKQTFLAVAKSSYYYAAHFTPATIDFHIAKVLFEPVNAIGKIKEHVDSIQSMLGSMNDGDMSISAYDTAWVALVEDLHGNGGPQFPKCLEWISNNQLPDGSWGDALIFKASDRLISTLACVIALKSWNIRPDKTKKGMEFVKENIHKLEDENEENMLSGFEVAFPSLIEIGRKLDIKVPVDHDSHILQEIYARRNLKLARIPKDIMHRVPTPLLYSLEGMQDQDLDWEKLLKFQFPDGSFCTSPSSTAFALMQTKDENCLRYLSTTVETLDGGVPNVYPVDIFERLWAVDRLQRLGISRYFQSEVTECLDYVYRSWTEQGVFSASNSTIHDVDDTAMGFRLLRLHGYQVSADVFRHFEKDGEFFCLAGQSTQGVTPMYSLYRASQILFPEEKILKDAKKFTSKFLREKQASNKLLDKWVGYALDVPWYASLPRVETRFYLDQYGGADDVWIGKTLYRLHNVSSNNYLELAKLDYKNCQGLHLREWNTIHKWYTECNLEQFGMSKRDMLFGYYLASASIYEPERAKERLAWAQARILMEAVVSSFENKGTWERGAFLCEFRKRRSDYVTSRWDGKITRGQGQGLVAVLLGTLNRLLSDAHVAQDREIFHHHLHQTWETWIMTWQEDGDMRKGEAELLVRTINLCANSGAPEKLSQLSHPRYKHLNDIANGVCCQLLQFQHRQPSCNKIQGEDKGNTTLQIESGMQELVQLVVCASSDDIDSDIKQTFLAVAKLFENKEHPVPFRTDYLVLSVFHQEFFCQFSTKSSSYFHK
;
A
#
# COMPACT_ATOMS: atom_id res chain seq x y z
N MET A 1 40.79 21.11 22.05
CA MET A 1 39.73 21.38 23.05
C MET A 1 39.69 20.30 24.13
N GLY A 2 39.43 19.02 23.80
CA GLY A 2 39.36 17.93 24.79
C GLY A 2 40.56 17.83 25.75
N ARG A 3 41.80 17.89 25.24
CA ARG A 3 43.02 17.93 26.10
C ARG A 3 43.07 19.14 27.06
N LYS A 4 42.56 20.32 26.65
CA LYS A 4 42.48 21.51 27.53
C LYS A 4 41.41 21.33 28.63
N LEU A 5 40.48 20.41 28.44
CA LEU A 5 39.42 20.06 29.38
C LEU A 5 39.73 18.78 30.17
N ASN A 6 40.98 18.28 30.10
CA ASN A 6 41.41 17.00 30.71
C ASN A 6 40.55 15.79 30.29
N ILE A 7 39.99 15.81 29.08
CA ILE A 7 39.31 14.64 28.51
C ILE A 7 40.39 13.68 28.00
N GLU A 8 40.47 12.50 28.60
CA GLU A 8 41.30 11.41 28.11
C GLU A 8 40.78 10.97 26.75
N LEU A 9 41.62 11.09 25.72
CA LEU A 9 41.33 10.61 24.39
C LEU A 9 42.31 9.46 24.10
N PRO A 10 41.84 8.30 23.61
CA PRO A 10 42.69 7.15 23.29
C PRO A 10 43.43 7.36 21.95
N VAL A 11 44.27 8.40 21.85
CA VAL A 11 44.64 8.98 20.53
C VAL A 11 46.11 9.29 20.31
N ASP A 12 46.99 9.18 21.31
CA ASP A 12 48.37 9.65 21.13
C ASP A 12 49.22 8.74 20.22
N ASP A 13 48.84 7.46 20.05
CA ASP A 13 49.54 6.48 19.19
C ASP A 13 48.71 5.98 17.99
N SER A 14 47.56 6.58 17.68
CA SER A 14 46.72 6.12 16.54
C SER A 14 47.37 6.47 15.19
N PRO A 15 47.74 5.48 14.35
CA PRO A 15 48.32 5.74 13.04
C PRO A 15 47.38 6.55 12.12
N ILE A 16 46.07 6.34 12.26
CA ILE A 16 45.03 7.03 11.49
C ILE A 16 45.01 8.52 11.82
N LEU A 17 45.16 8.89 13.09
CA LEU A 17 45.19 10.31 13.49
C LEU A 17 46.49 10.99 13.06
N GLN A 18 47.62 10.28 13.09
CA GLN A 18 48.86 10.79 12.52
C GLN A 18 48.70 11.08 11.01
N GLU A 19 48.04 10.19 10.28
CA GLU A 19 47.72 10.40 8.86
C GLU A 19 46.78 11.60 8.67
N ILE A 20 45.73 11.74 9.48
CA ILE A 20 44.81 12.88 9.43
C ILE A 20 45.56 14.19 9.70
N TYR A 21 46.45 14.22 10.70
CA TYR A 21 47.28 15.40 10.98
C TYR A 21 48.25 15.70 9.84
N ALA A 22 48.84 14.68 9.21
CA ALA A 22 49.69 14.84 8.03
C ALA A 22 48.89 15.44 6.86
N ARG A 23 47.69 14.92 6.57
CA ARG A 23 46.77 15.45 5.55
C ARG A 23 46.33 16.88 5.85
N ARG A 24 46.02 17.20 7.11
CA ARG A 24 45.70 18.57 7.57
C ARG A 24 46.87 19.51 7.31
N ASN A 25 48.07 19.14 7.76
CA ASN A 25 49.27 19.97 7.61
C ASN A 25 49.59 20.17 6.13
N LEU A 26 49.50 19.13 5.29
CA LEU A 26 49.63 19.24 3.84
C LEU A 26 48.61 20.22 3.25
N LYS A 27 47.34 20.16 3.66
CA LYS A 27 46.32 21.11 3.22
C LYS A 27 46.65 22.56 3.62
N LEU A 28 47.16 22.77 4.83
CA LEU A 28 47.60 24.08 5.32
C LEU A 28 48.84 24.62 4.58
N THR A 29 49.66 23.78 3.95
CA THR A 29 50.75 24.27 3.07
C THR A 29 50.22 24.83 1.75
N ARG A 30 49.04 24.38 1.28
CA ARG A 30 48.46 24.80 0.00
C ARG A 30 47.71 26.13 0.08
N ILE A 31 47.08 26.40 1.23
CA ILE A 31 46.46 27.70 1.54
C ILE A 31 47.19 28.24 2.77
N PRO A 32 48.36 28.88 2.57
CA PRO A 32 49.16 29.33 3.70
C PRO A 32 48.41 30.42 4.50
N LYS A 33 48.70 30.49 5.80
CA LYS A 33 47.97 31.36 6.75
C LYS A 33 48.03 32.84 6.36
N ASP A 34 49.03 33.27 5.62
CA ASP A 34 49.12 34.65 5.11
C ASP A 34 48.05 34.92 4.03
N VAL A 35 47.68 33.92 3.22
CA VAL A 35 46.63 34.05 2.20
C VAL A 35 45.25 34.19 2.85
N MET A 36 44.93 33.36 3.86
CA MET A 36 43.62 33.45 4.54
C MET A 36 43.41 34.78 5.29
N HIS A 37 44.50 35.50 5.63
CA HIS A 37 44.44 36.82 6.25
C HIS A 37 44.45 37.97 5.22
N ARG A 38 44.70 37.68 3.93
CA ARG A 38 44.67 38.67 2.84
C ARG A 38 43.37 38.64 2.05
N MET A 39 42.71 37.49 1.97
CA MET A 39 41.48 37.32 1.20
C MET A 39 40.59 36.22 1.79
N PRO A 40 39.27 36.25 1.54
CA PRO A 40 38.36 35.20 2.00
C PRO A 40 38.69 33.87 1.31
N THR A 41 38.71 32.79 2.09
CA THR A 41 38.95 31.43 1.59
C THR A 41 38.00 30.46 2.27
N THR A 42 37.88 29.23 1.76
CA THR A 42 37.03 28.20 2.41
C THR A 42 37.48 27.84 3.82
N LEU A 43 38.69 28.23 4.24
CA LEU A 43 39.18 28.03 5.60
C LEU A 43 38.39 28.84 6.63
N LEU A 44 37.68 29.89 6.21
CA LEU A 44 36.70 30.60 7.04
C LEU A 44 35.58 29.67 7.56
N PHE A 45 35.31 28.56 6.85
CA PHE A 45 34.37 27.53 7.29
C PHE A 45 34.92 26.65 8.42
N SER A 46 36.19 26.77 8.82
CA SER A 46 36.81 25.85 9.78
C SER A 46 37.82 26.54 10.71
N LEU A 47 37.53 27.79 11.09
CA LEU A 47 38.41 28.60 11.95
C LEU A 47 38.71 27.93 13.29
N GLU A 48 37.76 27.18 13.85
CA GLU A 48 37.91 26.44 15.11
C GLU A 48 39.00 25.34 15.07
N GLY A 49 39.40 24.93 13.87
CA GLY A 49 40.48 23.96 13.64
C GLY A 49 41.86 24.60 13.49
N MET A 50 41.98 25.93 13.61
CA MET A 50 43.22 26.65 13.29
C MET A 50 43.79 27.38 14.50
N PRO A 51 45.06 27.13 14.87
CA PRO A 51 45.74 27.91 15.90
C PRO A 51 46.28 29.24 15.34
N ASP A 52 46.49 30.21 16.23
CA ASP A 52 47.22 31.46 15.97
C ASP A 52 46.68 32.28 14.79
N LEU A 53 45.39 32.62 14.84
CA LEU A 53 44.71 33.45 13.83
C LEU A 53 44.84 34.94 14.13
N ASP A 54 44.96 35.75 13.07
CA ASP A 54 44.95 37.22 13.14
C ASP A 54 43.51 37.73 12.98
N TRP A 55 42.83 37.93 14.12
CA TRP A 55 41.42 38.29 14.15
C TRP A 55 41.11 39.69 13.61
N GLU A 56 42.05 40.64 13.70
CA GLU A 56 41.86 41.99 13.17
C GLU A 56 41.69 41.97 11.65
N LYS A 57 42.45 41.10 10.96
CA LYS A 57 42.31 40.89 9.52
C LYS A 57 41.09 40.04 9.20
N LEU A 58 40.83 38.98 9.96
CA LEU A 58 39.71 38.08 9.67
C LEU A 58 38.34 38.75 9.82
N LEU A 59 38.14 39.61 10.82
CA LEU A 59 36.87 40.33 11.02
C LEU A 59 36.46 41.16 9.79
N GLN A 60 37.40 41.55 8.94
CA GLN A 60 37.12 42.25 7.67
C GLN A 60 36.40 41.35 6.64
N PHE A 61 36.48 40.01 6.81
CA PHE A 61 35.80 39.03 5.95
C PHE A 61 34.48 38.51 6.55
N GLN A 62 34.03 39.10 7.67
CA GLN A 62 32.71 38.80 8.25
C GLN A 62 31.61 39.16 7.25
N LEU A 63 30.65 38.26 7.08
CA LEU A 63 29.50 38.52 6.20
C LEU A 63 28.56 39.55 6.83
N PRO A 64 27.72 40.25 6.03
CA PRO A 64 26.78 41.26 6.55
C PRO A 64 25.83 40.76 7.65
N ASN A 65 25.59 39.44 7.70
CA ASN A 65 24.77 38.81 8.73
C ASN A 65 25.51 38.56 10.06
N GLY A 66 26.81 38.85 10.16
CA GLY A 66 27.66 38.61 11.33
C GLY A 66 28.40 37.26 11.34
N SER A 67 28.17 36.40 10.34
CA SER A 67 28.77 35.07 10.29
C SER A 67 30.12 35.05 9.58
N PHE A 68 30.94 34.06 9.93
CA PHE A 68 32.11 33.67 9.15
C PHE A 68 31.70 32.54 8.20
N PHE A 69 31.60 32.88 6.92
CA PHE A 69 31.25 31.98 5.83
C PHE A 69 30.03 31.08 6.14
N ALA A 70 28.98 31.69 6.70
CA ALA A 70 27.73 31.05 7.10
C ALA A 70 27.87 29.89 8.11
N SER A 71 29.03 29.67 8.75
CA SER A 71 29.22 28.55 9.68
C SER A 71 28.95 28.94 11.14
N PRO A 72 27.97 28.33 11.83
CA PRO A 72 27.74 28.58 13.26
C PRO A 72 28.94 28.25 14.14
N SER A 73 29.64 27.12 13.92
CA SER A 73 30.77 26.76 14.79
C SER A 73 32.00 27.66 14.60
N SER A 74 32.32 28.08 13.37
CA SER A 74 33.42 29.02 13.13
C SER A 74 33.08 30.42 13.65
N THR A 75 31.81 30.83 13.55
CA THR A 75 31.34 32.10 14.12
C THR A 75 31.32 32.08 15.65
N ALA A 76 30.96 30.95 16.27
CA ALA A 76 31.04 30.76 17.72
C ALA A 76 32.48 30.83 18.21
N PHE A 77 33.41 30.20 17.50
CA PHE A 77 34.83 30.29 17.81
C PHE A 77 35.35 31.74 17.68
N ALA A 78 34.97 32.46 16.63
CA ALA A 78 35.29 33.88 16.49
C ALA A 78 34.74 34.72 17.64
N LEU A 79 33.49 34.49 18.06
CA LEU A 79 32.90 35.16 19.23
C LEU A 79 33.68 34.89 20.51
N MET A 80 34.13 33.64 20.72
CA MET A 80 34.90 33.26 21.91
C MET A 80 36.19 34.08 22.02
N GLU A 81 36.90 34.27 20.91
CA GLU A 81 38.19 34.95 20.83
C GLU A 81 38.08 36.48 20.78
N THR A 82 37.09 37.02 20.06
CA THR A 82 37.00 38.47 19.75
C THR A 82 35.96 39.24 20.57
N LYS A 83 34.94 38.54 21.10
CA LYS A 83 33.73 39.15 21.70
C LYS A 83 32.94 40.04 20.72
N ASP A 84 33.04 39.78 19.42
CA ASP A 84 32.33 40.56 18.40
C ASP A 84 30.79 40.43 18.51
N GLU A 85 30.10 41.56 18.58
CA GLU A 85 28.64 41.64 18.76
C GLU A 85 27.86 41.16 17.51
N ASN A 86 28.42 41.27 16.31
CA ASN A 86 27.76 40.78 15.11
C ASN A 86 27.77 39.24 15.08
N CYS A 87 28.86 38.60 15.51
CA CYS A 87 28.90 37.16 15.72
C CYS A 87 27.83 36.69 16.71
N LEU A 88 27.68 37.39 17.85
CA LEU A 88 26.64 37.07 18.84
C LEU A 88 25.23 37.22 18.25
N ARG A 89 24.96 38.31 17.52
CA ARG A 89 23.66 38.54 16.88
C ARG A 89 23.31 37.45 15.87
N TYR A 90 24.28 37.03 15.07
CA TYR A 90 24.11 35.90 14.14
C TYR A 90 23.74 34.62 14.90
N LEU A 91 24.54 34.23 15.90
CA LEU A 91 24.34 32.99 16.64
C LEU A 91 23.00 32.97 17.38
N ASN A 92 22.61 34.06 18.04
CA ASN A 92 21.31 34.15 18.71
C ASN A 92 20.16 33.93 17.72
N ARG A 93 20.23 34.53 16.53
CA ARG A 93 19.21 34.34 15.49
C ARG A 93 19.11 32.89 15.02
N VAL A 94 20.25 32.21 14.83
CA VAL A 94 20.25 30.80 14.40
C VAL A 94 19.74 29.89 15.51
N VAL A 95 20.22 30.07 16.75
CA VAL A 95 19.78 29.29 17.92
C VAL A 95 18.28 29.45 18.16
N GLU A 96 17.75 30.67 18.07
CA GLU A 96 16.30 30.94 18.18
C GLU A 96 15.52 30.22 17.06
N LYS A 97 15.98 30.35 15.81
CA LYS A 97 15.32 29.72 14.66
C LYS A 97 15.26 28.19 14.75
N PHE A 98 16.28 27.57 15.33
CA PHE A 98 16.42 26.11 15.40
C PHE A 98 16.22 25.56 16.82
N ASN A 99 15.49 26.30 17.67
CA ASN A 99 15.04 25.90 19.00
C ASN A 99 16.17 25.32 19.90
N GLY A 100 17.29 26.02 19.96
CA GLY A 100 18.47 25.61 20.75
C GLY A 100 19.53 24.86 19.96
N GLY A 101 19.16 24.17 18.88
CA GLY A 101 20.11 23.55 17.94
C GLY A 101 20.64 24.54 16.91
N VAL A 102 21.69 24.17 16.16
CA VAL A 102 22.16 24.92 14.98
C VAL A 102 22.61 23.96 13.87
N PRO A 103 22.35 24.25 12.58
CA PRO A 103 22.88 23.47 11.47
C PRO A 103 24.39 23.69 11.29
N ASN A 104 25.04 22.92 10.41
CA ASN A 104 26.47 23.11 10.13
C ASN A 104 26.77 24.39 9.31
N THR A 105 25.78 24.90 8.55
CA THR A 105 25.82 26.13 7.75
C THR A 105 24.43 26.79 7.70
N TYR A 106 24.36 28.13 7.73
CA TYR A 106 23.13 28.90 7.58
C TYR A 106 23.40 30.38 7.25
N PRO A 107 22.64 31.04 6.34
CA PRO A 107 21.60 30.50 5.47
C PRO A 107 22.15 29.70 4.29
N VAL A 108 21.29 28.88 3.67
CA VAL A 108 21.56 28.07 2.46
C VAL A 108 20.51 28.33 1.39
N ASP A 109 20.06 29.58 1.30
CA ASP A 109 18.91 29.94 0.47
C ASP A 109 19.14 29.71 -1.03
N PHE A 110 20.28 30.06 -1.61
CA PHE A 110 20.50 29.76 -3.04
C PHE A 110 20.53 28.25 -3.32
N PHE A 111 21.17 27.49 -2.43
CA PHE A 111 21.21 26.04 -2.52
C PHE A 111 19.80 25.43 -2.49
N GLU A 112 18.95 25.86 -1.55
CA GLU A 112 17.56 25.39 -1.46
C GLU A 112 16.76 25.67 -2.74
N HIS A 113 16.81 26.90 -3.26
CA HIS A 113 16.04 27.27 -4.45
C HIS A 113 16.54 26.55 -5.71
N ASN A 114 17.85 26.52 -5.95
CA ASN A 114 18.43 25.92 -7.14
C ASN A 114 18.19 24.40 -7.19
N TRP A 115 18.48 23.68 -6.11
CA TRP A 115 18.35 22.22 -6.12
C TRP A 115 16.89 21.78 -6.10
N ALA A 116 15.99 22.49 -5.40
CA ALA A 116 14.57 22.18 -5.46
C ALA A 116 14.06 22.25 -6.92
N VAL A 117 14.43 23.30 -7.67
CA VAL A 117 14.05 23.43 -9.07
C VAL A 117 14.67 22.33 -9.95
N ASP A 118 15.96 22.02 -9.79
CA ASP A 118 16.59 20.91 -10.53
C ASP A 118 15.90 19.57 -10.27
N ARG A 119 15.57 19.26 -9.00
CA ARG A 119 14.85 18.02 -8.65
C ARG A 119 13.48 17.96 -9.30
N LEU A 120 12.69 19.03 -9.21
CA LEU A 120 11.36 19.09 -9.83
C LEU A 120 11.40 18.91 -11.35
N LEU A 121 12.38 19.52 -12.02
CA LEU A 121 12.57 19.40 -13.47
C LEU A 121 12.94 17.97 -13.87
N ARG A 122 13.97 17.39 -13.24
CA ARG A 122 14.46 16.04 -13.60
C ARG A 122 13.44 14.95 -13.26
N LEU A 123 12.69 15.12 -12.18
CA LEU A 123 11.56 14.24 -11.82
C LEU A 123 10.34 14.39 -12.74
N GLY A 124 10.34 15.34 -13.68
CA GLY A 124 9.27 15.50 -14.68
C GLY A 124 7.95 16.03 -14.12
N ILE A 125 7.99 16.63 -12.92
CA ILE A 125 6.80 17.12 -12.18
C ILE A 125 6.75 18.66 -12.08
N SER A 126 7.70 19.35 -12.71
CA SER A 126 7.79 20.81 -12.70
C SER A 126 6.50 21.52 -13.12
N ARG A 127 5.68 20.91 -14.00
CA ARG A 127 4.41 21.50 -14.47
C ARG A 127 3.38 21.76 -13.36
N TYR A 128 3.52 21.13 -12.21
CA TYR A 128 2.67 21.37 -11.03
C TYR A 128 3.15 22.56 -10.19
N PHE A 129 4.34 23.10 -10.46
CA PHE A 129 5.04 24.06 -9.60
C PHE A 129 5.58 25.26 -10.39
N GLN A 130 4.94 25.63 -11.51
CA GLN A 130 5.47 26.66 -12.41
C GLN A 130 5.62 28.03 -11.73
N SER A 131 4.66 28.42 -10.90
CA SER A 131 4.70 29.65 -10.11
C SER A 131 5.88 29.67 -9.13
N GLU A 132 6.03 28.59 -8.38
CA GLU A 132 7.05 28.42 -7.35
C GLU A 132 8.44 28.37 -7.97
N ILE A 133 8.60 27.66 -9.08
CA ILE A 133 9.85 27.63 -9.84
C ILE A 133 10.22 29.03 -10.31
N LYS A 134 9.25 29.79 -10.84
CA LYS A 134 9.49 31.17 -11.26
C LYS A 134 9.93 32.05 -10.10
N GLU A 135 9.27 31.96 -8.94
CA GLU A 135 9.66 32.70 -7.73
C GLU A 135 11.08 32.35 -7.27
N CYS A 136 11.43 31.06 -7.31
CA CYS A 136 12.78 30.59 -7.00
C CYS A 136 13.83 31.22 -7.93
N MET A 137 13.59 31.20 -9.24
CA MET A 137 14.54 31.73 -10.22
C MET A 137 14.64 33.26 -10.17
N ASP A 138 13.51 33.95 -10.00
CA ASP A 138 13.50 35.40 -9.76
C ASP A 138 14.28 35.79 -8.50
N TYR A 139 14.21 34.95 -7.45
CA TYR A 139 14.99 35.15 -6.23
C TYR A 139 16.49 34.99 -6.47
N VAL A 140 16.90 33.89 -7.12
CA VAL A 140 18.32 33.64 -7.42
C VAL A 140 18.88 34.71 -8.35
N TYR A 141 18.12 35.14 -9.37
CA TYR A 141 18.54 36.18 -10.31
C TYR A 141 18.77 37.53 -9.63
N ARG A 142 17.89 37.91 -8.69
CA ARG A 142 17.97 39.19 -7.96
C ARG A 142 19.31 39.40 -7.26
N TYR A 143 19.96 38.32 -6.87
CA TYR A 143 21.21 38.35 -6.12
C TYR A 143 22.37 37.65 -6.88
N TRP A 144 22.19 37.39 -8.18
CA TRP A 144 23.24 36.85 -9.04
C TRP A 144 24.42 37.84 -9.16
N THR A 145 25.64 37.31 -9.26
CA THR A 145 26.85 38.13 -9.45
C THR A 145 27.72 37.60 -10.58
N GLU A 146 28.49 38.48 -11.22
CA GLU A 146 29.45 38.12 -12.28
C GLU A 146 30.71 37.40 -11.73
N GLU A 147 30.89 37.35 -10.41
CA GLU A 147 31.96 36.60 -9.74
C GLU A 147 31.54 35.17 -9.35
N GLY A 148 30.25 34.85 -9.52
CA GLY A 148 29.63 33.58 -9.13
C GLY A 148 28.71 33.70 -7.92
N ILE A 149 28.20 32.57 -7.48
CA ILE A 149 27.39 32.42 -6.28
C ILE A 149 27.91 31.27 -5.41
N SER A 150 27.33 31.09 -4.22
CA SER A 150 27.55 29.94 -3.34
C SER A 150 26.24 29.58 -2.65
N TRP A 151 26.23 28.62 -1.73
CA TRP A 151 25.01 28.09 -1.11
C TRP A 151 24.09 29.13 -0.46
N GLY A 152 24.61 30.28 -0.03
CA GLY A 152 23.85 31.33 0.64
C GLY A 152 24.09 32.73 0.06
N ARG A 153 23.07 33.59 0.16
CA ARG A 153 23.18 35.00 -0.25
C ARG A 153 24.26 35.74 0.53
N ASN A 154 24.96 36.65 -0.16
CA ASN A 154 26.06 37.47 0.37
C ASN A 154 27.31 36.69 0.79
N SER A 155 27.52 35.47 0.28
CA SER A 155 28.82 34.81 0.44
C SER A 155 29.89 35.59 -0.32
N ASN A 156 31.06 35.79 0.30
CA ASN A 156 32.24 36.39 -0.35
C ASN A 156 33.18 35.31 -0.93
N VAL A 157 32.76 34.04 -0.90
CA VAL A 157 33.46 32.91 -1.49
C VAL A 157 32.45 32.20 -2.37
N HIS A 158 32.73 32.17 -3.67
CA HIS A 158 31.89 31.53 -4.69
C HIS A 158 32.44 30.14 -5.01
N ASP A 159 31.55 29.25 -5.41
CA ASP A 159 31.92 27.91 -5.87
C ASP A 159 31.28 27.58 -7.21
N ILE A 160 31.98 26.75 -7.98
CA ILE A 160 31.56 26.41 -9.34
C ILE A 160 30.30 25.53 -9.36
N ASP A 161 29.97 24.84 -8.27
CA ASP A 161 28.85 23.88 -8.23
C ASP A 161 27.52 24.64 -8.17
N ASP A 162 27.37 25.49 -7.15
CA ASP A 162 26.27 26.44 -7.01
C ASP A 162 26.18 27.38 -8.21
N THR A 163 27.33 27.89 -8.69
CA THR A 163 27.37 28.80 -9.84
C THR A 163 26.93 28.10 -11.13
N ALA A 164 27.40 26.88 -11.42
CA ALA A 164 26.98 26.15 -12.61
C ALA A 164 25.51 25.77 -12.57
N MET A 165 25.01 25.33 -11.40
CA MET A 165 23.59 25.03 -11.22
C MET A 165 22.72 26.27 -11.44
N GLY A 166 23.05 27.38 -10.76
CA GLY A 166 22.33 28.64 -10.89
C GLY A 166 22.38 29.18 -12.32
N PHE A 167 23.55 29.22 -12.95
CA PHE A 167 23.73 29.66 -14.34
C PHE A 167 22.82 28.87 -15.30
N ARG A 168 22.83 27.54 -15.17
CA ARG A 168 22.04 26.65 -16.03
C ARG A 168 20.55 26.92 -15.87
N LEU A 169 20.06 26.97 -14.63
CA LEU A 169 18.63 27.16 -14.35
C LEU A 169 18.17 28.57 -14.72
N LEU A 170 18.94 29.60 -14.39
CA LEU A 170 18.64 30.97 -14.78
C LEU A 170 18.54 31.12 -16.30
N ARG A 171 19.47 30.54 -17.07
CA ARG A 171 19.35 30.47 -18.53
C ARG A 171 18.06 29.76 -18.93
N LEU A 172 17.82 28.53 -18.48
CA LEU A 172 16.61 27.78 -18.88
C LEU A 172 15.29 28.53 -18.60
N HIS A 173 15.28 29.43 -17.61
CA HIS A 173 14.14 30.26 -17.23
C HIS A 173 14.17 31.69 -17.81
N GLY A 174 15.02 31.96 -18.81
CA GLY A 174 14.99 33.19 -19.60
C GLY A 174 15.75 34.37 -19.01
N HIS A 175 16.51 34.17 -17.93
CA HIS A 175 17.32 35.22 -17.33
C HIS A 175 18.67 35.37 -18.06
N HIS A 176 19.08 36.61 -18.28
CA HIS A 176 20.38 36.91 -18.88
C HIS A 176 21.49 36.79 -17.84
N VAL A 177 22.37 35.79 -18.02
CA VAL A 177 23.60 35.60 -17.23
C VAL A 177 24.81 35.37 -18.15
N SER A 178 25.93 36.05 -17.86
CA SER A 178 27.15 35.97 -18.67
C SER A 178 27.93 34.67 -18.41
N ALA A 179 28.45 34.06 -19.48
CA ALA A 179 29.40 32.96 -19.36
C ALA A 179 30.74 33.36 -18.73
N ASP A 180 31.08 34.65 -18.73
CA ASP A 180 32.34 35.16 -18.16
C ASP A 180 32.46 34.90 -16.65
N VAL A 181 31.35 34.60 -15.96
CA VAL A 181 31.34 34.16 -14.56
C VAL A 181 32.31 33.00 -14.32
N PHE A 182 32.45 32.08 -15.29
CA PHE A 182 33.30 30.90 -15.15
C PHE A 182 34.80 31.20 -15.20
N ARG A 183 35.22 32.40 -15.64
CA ARG A 183 36.64 32.81 -15.61
C ARG A 183 37.20 32.86 -14.19
N HIS A 184 36.36 33.07 -13.18
CA HIS A 184 36.77 33.09 -11.78
C HIS A 184 37.22 31.72 -11.25
N PHE A 185 36.79 30.65 -11.93
CA PHE A 185 37.08 29.26 -11.57
C PHE A 185 38.09 28.60 -12.49
N GLU A 186 38.49 29.28 -13.57
CA GLU A 186 39.47 28.81 -14.54
C GLU A 186 40.87 29.24 -14.13
N LYS A 187 41.81 28.32 -14.23
CA LYS A 187 43.24 28.60 -14.09
C LYS A 187 44.06 27.60 -14.89
N ASP A 188 44.93 28.12 -15.75
CA ASP A 188 45.89 27.33 -16.55
C ASP A 188 45.20 26.27 -17.44
N GLY A 189 43.97 26.53 -17.89
CA GLY A 189 43.16 25.62 -18.70
C GLY A 189 42.40 24.55 -17.91
N GLU A 190 42.43 24.61 -16.57
CA GLU A 190 41.69 23.73 -15.67
C GLU A 190 40.61 24.50 -14.89
N PHE A 191 39.55 23.80 -14.49
CA PHE A 191 38.46 24.38 -13.69
C PHE A 191 38.44 23.80 -12.28
N PHE A 192 38.24 24.66 -11.28
CA PHE A 192 38.32 24.31 -9.88
C PHE A 192 37.06 24.70 -9.11
N CYS A 193 36.77 23.99 -8.02
CA CYS A 193 35.58 24.25 -7.21
C CYS A 193 35.59 25.63 -6.56
N TYR A 194 36.74 26.05 -6.05
CA TYR A 194 36.95 27.38 -5.47
C TYR A 194 38.17 28.00 -6.13
N SER A 195 38.13 29.32 -6.34
CA SER A 195 39.28 30.06 -6.86
C SER A 195 40.51 29.85 -5.96
N GLY A 196 41.65 29.48 -6.57
CA GLY A 196 42.91 29.22 -5.85
C GLY A 196 43.05 27.87 -5.15
N GLN A 197 42.06 26.96 -5.24
CA GLN A 197 42.17 25.58 -4.73
C GLN A 197 42.53 24.58 -5.81
N SER A 198 43.08 23.43 -5.42
CA SER A 198 43.60 22.40 -6.34
C SER A 198 42.74 21.12 -6.42
N THR A 199 41.45 21.15 -6.07
CA THR A 199 40.60 19.94 -6.08
C THR A 199 39.36 20.14 -6.95
N GLN A 200 39.09 19.19 -7.85
CA GLN A 200 37.88 19.11 -8.66
C GLN A 200 36.90 18.05 -8.08
N PRO A 201 35.80 18.45 -7.42
CA PRO A 201 34.76 17.50 -6.98
C PRO A 201 33.94 16.99 -8.17
N ILE A 202 33.43 15.75 -8.07
CA ILE A 202 32.68 15.10 -9.15
C ILE A 202 31.41 15.88 -9.48
N THR A 203 30.61 16.23 -8.48
CA THR A 203 29.35 16.99 -8.59
C THR A 203 29.54 18.38 -9.16
N GLY A 204 30.53 19.13 -8.69
CA GLY A 204 30.85 20.44 -9.27
C GLY A 204 31.24 20.36 -10.74
N MET A 205 32.06 19.37 -11.13
CA MET A 205 32.41 19.17 -12.55
C MET A 205 31.22 18.63 -13.36
N TYR A 206 30.37 17.81 -12.77
CA TYR A 206 29.12 17.33 -13.37
C TYR A 206 28.14 18.46 -13.66
N ASN A 207 27.92 19.36 -12.70
CA ASN A 207 27.05 20.51 -12.89
C ASN A 207 27.65 21.53 -13.86
N LEU A 208 28.98 21.75 -13.84
CA LEU A 208 29.67 22.51 -14.89
C LEU A 208 29.42 21.90 -16.27
N ASN A 209 29.60 20.59 -16.41
CA ASN A 209 29.36 19.88 -17.67
C ASN A 209 27.92 20.05 -18.17
N ARG A 210 26.92 20.05 -17.27
CA ARG A 210 25.51 20.31 -17.62
C ARG A 210 25.28 21.77 -18.00
N ALA A 211 25.91 22.72 -17.32
CA ALA A 211 25.81 24.15 -17.62
C ALA A 211 26.38 24.48 -19.01
N CYS A 212 27.51 23.88 -19.37
CA CYS A 212 28.15 24.05 -20.68
C CYS A 212 27.31 23.55 -21.86
N GLN A 213 26.24 22.80 -21.63
CA GLN A 213 25.32 22.35 -22.69
C GLN A 213 24.35 23.47 -23.12
N LEU A 214 24.36 24.62 -22.44
CA LEU A 214 23.64 25.85 -22.79
C LEU A 214 24.59 26.94 -23.35
N LEU A 215 25.73 26.53 -23.89
CA LEU A 215 26.71 27.39 -24.57
C LEU A 215 26.06 28.15 -25.73
N PHE A 216 26.29 29.46 -25.82
CA PHE A 216 25.97 30.26 -27.00
C PHE A 216 27.18 30.39 -27.94
N PRO A 217 26.98 30.66 -29.24
CA PRO A 217 28.08 30.85 -30.17
C PRO A 217 29.05 31.95 -29.71
N GLY A 218 30.35 31.61 -29.65
CA GLY A 218 31.43 32.55 -29.29
C GLY A 218 31.81 32.61 -27.80
N GLU A 219 31.12 31.88 -26.93
CA GLU A 219 31.42 31.82 -25.49
C GLU A 219 32.60 30.89 -25.17
N LYS A 220 33.82 31.31 -25.53
CA LYS A 220 35.06 30.50 -25.42
C LYS A 220 35.30 29.86 -24.05
N ILE A 221 35.00 30.59 -22.96
CA ILE A 221 35.21 30.06 -21.60
C ILE A 221 34.36 28.81 -21.31
N LEU A 222 33.14 28.75 -21.86
CA LEU A 222 32.28 27.58 -21.73
C LEU A 222 32.68 26.46 -22.69
N GLU A 223 33.26 26.76 -23.85
CA GLU A 223 33.87 25.74 -24.72
C GLU A 223 35.03 25.04 -24.02
N ASP A 224 35.90 25.81 -23.37
CA ASP A 224 37.03 25.28 -22.59
C ASP A 224 36.52 24.48 -21.38
N ALA A 225 35.51 25.00 -20.67
CA ALA A 225 34.86 24.31 -19.56
C ALA A 225 34.23 22.98 -20.00
N LYS A 226 33.46 22.97 -21.11
CA LYS A 226 32.84 21.76 -21.69
C LYS A 226 33.88 20.68 -21.93
N ARG A 227 35.00 21.06 -22.57
CA ARG A 227 36.09 20.13 -22.92
C ARG A 227 36.75 19.56 -21.67
N PHE A 228 37.03 20.41 -20.69
CA PHE A 228 37.66 20.00 -19.44
C PHE A 228 36.73 19.10 -18.62
N SER A 229 35.51 19.54 -18.33
CA SER A 229 34.57 18.82 -17.47
C SER A 229 34.19 17.46 -18.06
N PHE A 230 33.93 17.38 -19.37
CA PHE A 230 33.59 16.12 -20.03
C PHE A 230 34.74 15.12 -19.94
N LYS A 231 35.97 15.56 -20.26
CA LYS A 231 37.17 14.72 -20.19
C LYS A 231 37.41 14.22 -18.76
N PHE A 232 37.36 15.12 -17.78
CA PHE A 232 37.54 14.78 -16.37
C PHE A 232 36.54 13.73 -15.90
N LEU A 233 35.25 13.91 -16.18
CA LEU A 233 34.21 12.98 -15.75
C LEU A 233 34.33 11.60 -16.45
N ARG A 234 34.71 11.56 -17.73
CA ARG A 234 34.97 10.31 -18.46
C ARG A 234 36.17 9.55 -17.88
N GLU A 235 37.25 10.24 -17.52
CA GLU A 235 38.41 9.62 -16.86
C GLU A 235 38.05 9.05 -15.50
N LYS A 236 37.22 9.77 -14.71
CA LYS A 236 36.73 9.29 -13.41
C LYS A 236 35.75 8.13 -13.53
N GLN A 237 34.88 8.14 -14.54
CA GLN A 237 33.99 7.02 -14.86
C GLN A 237 34.80 5.77 -15.23
N ALA A 238 35.80 5.89 -16.11
CA ALA A 238 36.65 4.77 -16.53
C ALA A 238 37.49 4.19 -15.38
N SER A 239 37.83 5.01 -14.40
CA SER A 239 38.59 4.59 -13.21
C SER A 239 37.70 4.10 -12.05
N ASN A 240 36.37 4.10 -12.21
CA ASN A 240 35.39 3.81 -11.16
C ASN A 240 35.53 4.71 -9.92
N GLU A 241 35.84 5.99 -10.12
CA GLU A 241 36.08 7.00 -9.08
C GLU A 241 34.96 8.06 -9.00
N LEU A 242 33.73 7.70 -9.38
CA LEU A 242 32.55 8.59 -9.33
C LEU A 242 31.92 8.64 -7.92
N LEU A 243 32.75 8.93 -6.92
CA LEU A 243 32.33 9.18 -5.54
C LEU A 243 32.60 10.64 -5.19
N ASP A 244 31.69 11.27 -4.45
CA ASP A 244 31.82 12.66 -4.05
C ASP A 244 32.13 12.84 -2.56
N LYS A 245 32.82 13.94 -2.24
CA LYS A 245 33.08 14.40 -0.87
C LYS A 245 31.94 15.27 -0.30
N TRP A 246 30.97 15.66 -1.12
CA TRP A 246 29.82 16.49 -0.74
C TRP A 246 28.50 15.70 -0.71
N ILE A 247 28.40 14.70 -1.60
CA ILE A 247 27.29 13.81 -1.93
C ILE A 247 27.36 12.36 -1.45
N ILE A 248 26.47 11.81 -0.62
CA ILE A 248 26.17 10.37 -0.69
C ILE A 248 24.82 10.21 -1.39
N ALA A 249 24.84 10.06 -2.71
CA ALA A 249 23.63 9.84 -3.52
C ALA A 249 23.42 8.35 -3.78
N LYS A 250 22.17 7.95 -3.98
CA LYS A 250 21.80 6.57 -4.32
C LYS A 250 22.55 6.03 -5.55
N ASP A 251 22.65 6.82 -6.62
CA ASP A 251 23.32 6.39 -7.87
C ASP A 251 24.00 7.57 -8.62
N LEU A 252 24.97 8.22 -7.97
CA LEU A 252 25.78 9.25 -8.63
C LEU A 252 26.47 8.75 -9.92
N PRO A 253 27.05 7.52 -9.97
CA PRO A 253 27.64 6.99 -11.19
C PRO A 253 26.64 6.90 -12.34
N GLY A 254 25.41 6.47 -12.09
CA GLY A 254 24.34 6.44 -13.09
C GLY A 254 23.93 7.83 -13.56
N GLU A 255 23.82 8.82 -12.67
CA GLU A 255 23.50 10.21 -13.02
C GLU A 255 24.57 10.83 -13.94
N VAL A 256 25.84 10.63 -13.60
CA VAL A 256 26.97 11.12 -14.40
C VAL A 256 27.05 10.37 -15.73
N GLY A 257 26.93 9.04 -15.70
CA GLY A 257 26.95 8.20 -16.91
C GLY A 257 25.90 8.62 -17.91
N TYR A 258 24.64 8.77 -17.47
CA TYR A 258 23.55 9.22 -18.33
C TYR A 258 23.84 10.58 -18.99
N ALA A 259 24.33 11.57 -18.24
CA ALA A 259 24.60 12.91 -18.80
C ALA A 259 25.80 12.93 -19.77
N LEU A 260 26.74 11.99 -19.65
CA LEU A 260 27.87 11.86 -20.56
C LEU A 260 27.52 11.08 -21.83
N ASP A 261 26.64 10.09 -21.72
CA ASP A 261 26.19 9.24 -22.83
C ASP A 261 25.02 9.86 -23.61
N THR A 262 24.25 10.74 -22.96
CA THR A 262 23.08 11.41 -23.53
C THR A 262 23.22 12.93 -23.35
N PRO A 263 23.85 13.66 -24.30
CA PRO A 263 23.96 15.11 -24.22
C PRO A 263 22.58 15.77 -24.22
N TRP A 264 22.43 16.97 -23.64
CA TRP A 264 21.11 17.61 -23.44
C TRP A 264 20.29 17.76 -24.71
N TYR A 265 20.91 18.02 -25.86
CA TYR A 265 20.20 18.06 -27.16
C TYR A 265 19.56 16.72 -27.54
N ALA A 266 20.16 15.60 -27.15
CA ALA A 266 19.62 14.25 -27.28
C ALA A 266 18.88 13.76 -26.01
N SER A 267 18.82 14.55 -24.95
CA SER A 267 18.07 14.20 -23.74
C SER A 267 16.64 14.71 -23.85
N LEU A 268 15.71 13.79 -24.11
CA LEU A 268 14.28 14.07 -24.13
C LEU A 268 13.71 14.01 -22.70
N PRO A 269 12.78 14.91 -22.31
CA PRO A 269 12.33 15.03 -20.93
C PRO A 269 11.86 13.72 -20.30
N ARG A 270 11.03 12.93 -21.00
CA ARG A 270 10.55 11.65 -20.46
C ARG A 270 11.60 10.55 -20.42
N VAL A 271 12.60 10.60 -21.30
CA VAL A 271 13.75 9.69 -21.22
C VAL A 271 14.56 10.03 -19.98
N GLU A 272 14.96 11.30 -19.80
CA GLU A 272 15.71 11.76 -18.62
C GLU A 272 14.97 11.42 -17.32
N THR A 273 13.69 11.77 -17.21
CA THR A 273 12.88 11.45 -16.04
C THR A 273 12.85 9.96 -15.76
N ARG A 274 12.72 9.11 -16.77
CA ARG A 274 12.67 7.66 -16.56
C ARG A 274 13.93 7.12 -15.92
N PHE A 275 15.11 7.55 -16.38
CA PHE A 275 16.38 7.15 -15.76
C PHE A 275 16.55 7.77 -14.38
N TYR A 276 16.17 9.04 -14.23
CA TYR A 276 16.33 9.74 -12.96
C TYR A 276 15.45 9.17 -11.84
N LEU A 277 14.28 8.61 -12.16
CA LEU A 277 13.44 7.89 -11.20
C LEU A 277 14.11 6.65 -10.58
N ASP A 278 15.09 6.06 -11.26
CA ASP A 278 15.89 4.96 -10.76
C ASP A 278 17.06 5.47 -9.90
N GLN A 279 17.59 6.65 -10.23
CA GLN A 279 18.81 7.24 -9.64
C GLN A 279 18.55 8.08 -8.39
N TYR A 280 17.39 8.74 -8.30
CA TYR A 280 17.03 9.63 -7.20
C TYR A 280 16.78 8.86 -5.90
N GLY A 281 17.50 9.20 -4.82
CA GLY A 281 17.46 8.50 -3.53
C GLY A 281 16.41 8.99 -2.55
N GLY A 282 15.65 10.04 -2.87
CA GLY A 282 14.63 10.55 -1.95
C GLY A 282 15.26 11.00 -0.63
N GLU A 283 14.79 10.47 0.50
CA GLU A 283 15.35 10.79 1.83
C GLU A 283 16.67 10.09 2.19
N ASP A 284 17.06 9.10 1.38
CA ASP A 284 18.31 8.34 1.56
C ASP A 284 19.54 9.09 1.02
N ASP A 285 19.35 10.12 0.19
CA ASP A 285 20.44 10.98 -0.26
C ASP A 285 20.94 11.86 0.90
N VAL A 286 22.25 11.80 1.19
CA VAL A 286 22.85 12.46 2.35
C VAL A 286 23.89 13.53 1.99
N TRP A 287 23.68 14.69 2.59
CA TRP A 287 24.55 15.85 2.77
C TRP A 287 25.88 15.56 3.46
N ILE A 288 27.05 15.80 2.84
CA ILE A 288 28.33 15.81 3.57
C ILE A 288 28.78 17.26 3.81
N GLY A 289 28.88 17.65 5.08
CA GLY A 289 29.46 18.92 5.54
C GLY A 289 30.52 18.68 6.63
N LYS A 290 30.49 19.47 7.72
CA LYS A 290 31.24 19.12 8.95
C LYS A 290 30.72 17.82 9.58
N THR A 291 29.44 17.56 9.36
CA THR A 291 28.69 16.38 9.75
C THR A 291 27.82 15.96 8.57
N LEU A 292 27.28 14.74 8.63
CA LEU A 292 26.21 14.34 7.72
C LEU A 292 24.93 15.13 8.02
N TYR A 293 24.20 15.54 7.00
CA TYR A 293 22.94 16.27 7.14
C TYR A 293 21.97 15.93 6.00
N ARG A 294 20.68 16.21 6.19
CA ARG A 294 19.63 16.01 5.17
C ARG A 294 18.87 17.31 4.94
N MET A 295 18.44 17.52 3.71
CA MET A 295 17.64 18.67 3.31
C MET A 295 16.29 18.18 2.80
N HIS A 296 15.36 17.94 3.73
CA HIS A 296 14.06 17.32 3.46
C HIS A 296 13.19 18.08 2.45
N THR A 297 13.42 19.39 2.26
CA THR A 297 12.72 20.19 1.24
C THR A 297 13.19 19.87 -0.18
N ILE A 298 14.46 19.48 -0.35
CA ILE A 298 15.09 19.18 -1.65
C ILE A 298 14.97 17.69 -1.97
N ASN A 299 15.27 16.85 -0.97
CA ASN A 299 15.40 15.40 -1.08
C ASN A 299 14.38 14.73 -0.14
N ASN A 300 13.30 14.19 -0.71
CA ASN A 300 12.28 13.46 0.03
C ASN A 300 11.51 12.46 -0.83
N ASN A 301 10.86 11.51 -0.16
CA ASN A 301 10.08 10.46 -0.78
C ASN A 301 8.76 10.97 -1.38
N LYS A 302 8.19 12.09 -0.88
CA LYS A 302 6.96 12.66 -1.43
C LYS A 302 7.14 13.11 -2.89
N LEU A 303 8.26 13.76 -3.20
CA LEU A 303 8.60 14.16 -4.59
C LEU A 303 8.78 12.92 -5.49
N LEU A 304 9.49 11.91 -5.00
CA LEU A 304 9.70 10.66 -5.75
C LEU A 304 8.38 9.93 -6.03
N GLU A 305 7.48 9.87 -5.05
CA GLU A 305 6.18 9.22 -5.21
C GLU A 305 5.28 9.98 -6.17
N LEU A 306 5.22 11.31 -6.06
CA LEU A 306 4.49 12.14 -7.01
C LEU A 306 5.03 11.94 -8.44
N ALA A 307 6.35 11.93 -8.61
CA ALA A 307 6.98 11.71 -9.91
C ALA A 307 6.68 10.32 -10.50
N ARG A 308 6.69 9.27 -9.67
CA ARG A 308 6.32 7.92 -10.10
C ARG A 308 4.85 7.84 -10.50
N LEU A 309 3.95 8.45 -9.73
CA LEU A 309 2.52 8.51 -10.03
C LEU A 309 2.26 9.26 -11.33
N ASP A 310 2.89 10.43 -11.48
CA ASP A 310 2.84 11.24 -12.69
C ASP A 310 3.27 10.46 -13.93
N TYR A 311 4.45 9.83 -13.83
CA TYR A 311 5.03 9.08 -14.92
C TYR A 311 4.13 7.90 -15.32
N LYS A 312 3.59 7.15 -14.34
CA LYS A 312 2.65 6.04 -14.60
C LYS A 312 1.39 6.52 -15.31
N ASN A 313 0.82 7.65 -14.89
CA ASN A 313 -0.39 8.20 -15.50
C ASN A 313 -0.11 8.62 -16.95
N CYS A 314 0.99 9.35 -17.20
CA CYS A 314 1.35 9.72 -18.57
C CYS A 314 1.71 8.50 -19.42
N GLN A 315 2.43 7.51 -18.89
CA GLN A 315 2.74 6.27 -19.61
C GLN A 315 1.45 5.53 -20.01
N ALA A 316 0.47 5.43 -19.10
CA ALA A 316 -0.83 4.82 -19.41
C ALA A 316 -1.56 5.59 -20.52
N LEU A 317 -1.62 6.92 -20.44
CA LEU A 317 -2.22 7.77 -21.47
C LEU A 317 -1.51 7.62 -22.83
N HIS A 318 -0.18 7.66 -22.86
CA HIS A 318 0.58 7.50 -24.11
C HIS A 318 0.38 6.12 -24.74
N LEU A 319 0.23 5.05 -23.92
CA LEU A 319 -0.12 3.72 -24.43
C LEU A 319 -1.53 3.70 -25.05
N LEU A 320 -2.50 4.40 -24.45
CA LEU A 320 -3.84 4.55 -25.02
C LEU A 320 -3.81 5.36 -26.33
N GLU A 321 -3.06 6.45 -26.39
CA GLU A 321 -2.87 7.27 -27.58
C GLU A 321 -2.18 6.48 -28.70
N TRP A 322 -1.14 5.71 -28.36
CA TRP A 322 -0.46 4.80 -29.28
C TRP A 322 -1.42 3.76 -29.85
N ASP A 323 -2.20 3.11 -28.99
CA ASP A 323 -3.23 2.15 -29.40
C ASP A 323 -4.27 2.81 -30.33
N ALA A 324 -4.68 4.05 -30.06
CA ALA A 324 -5.59 4.80 -30.90
C ALA A 324 -4.98 5.10 -32.28
N ILE A 325 -3.71 5.53 -32.34
CA ILE A 325 -3.00 5.78 -33.61
C ILE A 325 -2.94 4.50 -34.45
N GLN A 326 -2.69 3.33 -33.84
CA GLN A 326 -2.69 2.05 -34.53
C GLN A 326 -4.05 1.68 -35.12
N GLN A 327 -5.16 2.12 -34.51
CA GLN A 327 -6.51 1.85 -35.00
C GLN A 327 -6.86 2.63 -36.28
N TYR A 328 -6.26 3.81 -36.50
CA TYR A 328 -6.57 4.65 -37.67
C TYR A 328 -5.87 4.23 -38.97
N ASN A 329 -5.06 3.16 -38.96
CA ASN A 329 -4.41 2.61 -40.16
C ASN A 329 -3.68 3.67 -41.00
N ILE A 330 -3.20 4.75 -40.36
CA ILE A 330 -2.35 5.76 -40.98
C ILE A 330 -0.99 5.09 -41.08
N ILE A 331 -0.67 4.58 -42.27
CA ILE A 331 0.70 4.21 -42.62
C ILE A 331 1.51 5.50 -42.46
N PRO A 332 2.44 5.62 -41.51
CA PRO A 332 3.34 6.75 -41.52
C PRO A 332 4.22 6.55 -42.75
N CYS A 333 4.11 7.44 -43.73
CA CYS A 333 5.15 7.61 -44.73
C CYS A 333 6.39 8.10 -43.98
N PHE A 334 7.19 7.16 -43.46
CA PHE A 334 8.57 7.47 -43.12
C PHE A 334 9.27 7.88 -44.42
N PRO A 335 9.93 9.05 -44.49
CA PRO A 335 10.90 9.30 -45.54
C PRO A 335 12.05 8.31 -45.32
N VAL A 336 12.02 7.19 -46.03
CA VAL A 336 13.21 6.38 -46.23
C VAL A 336 14.07 7.15 -47.22
N GLY A 337 15.10 7.81 -46.71
CA GLY A 337 16.04 8.60 -47.49
C GLY A 337 17.18 9.10 -46.65
N TYR A 338 17.98 8.19 -46.06
CA TYR A 338 19.32 8.56 -45.61
C TYR A 338 20.24 8.59 -46.85
N ILE A 339 20.58 9.79 -47.30
CA ILE A 339 21.74 10.01 -48.16
C ILE A 339 22.96 9.90 -47.24
N HIS A 340 23.69 8.78 -47.34
CA HIS A 340 25.08 8.74 -46.90
C HIS A 340 25.91 9.48 -47.94
N ASP A 341 26.26 10.73 -47.66
CA ASP A 341 27.42 11.36 -48.28
C ASP A 341 28.49 11.63 -47.21
N ASN A 342 29.69 11.16 -47.52
CA ASN A 342 30.88 11.11 -46.67
C ASN A 342 31.46 12.51 -46.41
N ASP A 343 30.88 13.25 -45.46
CA ASP A 343 31.52 14.42 -44.85
C ASP A 343 31.24 14.46 -43.32
N GLU A 344 31.57 13.37 -42.63
CA GLU A 344 31.21 13.13 -41.21
C GLU A 344 31.81 14.13 -40.20
N PHE A 345 32.91 14.82 -40.54
CA PHE A 345 33.57 15.72 -39.58
C PHE A 345 33.10 17.19 -39.66
N ASN A 346 32.78 17.72 -40.85
CA ASN A 346 32.31 19.11 -41.00
C ASN A 346 30.82 19.28 -40.66
N THR A 347 30.01 18.24 -40.86
CA THR A 347 28.55 18.30 -40.67
C THR A 347 28.15 18.33 -39.19
N THR A 348 28.90 17.65 -38.31
CA THR A 348 28.63 17.60 -36.86
C THR A 348 28.87 18.95 -36.17
N LEU A 349 29.93 19.67 -36.55
CA LEU A 349 30.27 20.99 -35.99
C LEU A 349 29.24 22.06 -36.39
N GLN A 350 28.75 22.01 -37.64
CA GLN A 350 27.71 22.94 -38.09
C GLN A 350 26.38 22.69 -37.37
N ILE A 351 25.95 21.43 -37.23
CA ILE A 351 24.73 21.09 -36.48
C ILE A 351 24.83 21.54 -35.02
N GLU A 352 25.99 21.34 -34.37
CA GLU A 352 26.18 21.84 -33.01
C GLU A 352 26.10 23.37 -32.93
N SER A 353 26.68 24.09 -33.89
CA SER A 353 26.61 25.56 -33.98
C SER A 353 25.17 26.04 -34.18
N ASP A 354 24.42 25.43 -35.10
CA ASP A 354 23.04 25.78 -35.40
C ASP A 354 22.13 25.51 -34.20
N MET A 355 22.36 24.41 -33.47
CA MET A 355 21.64 24.11 -32.23
C MET A 355 21.94 25.13 -31.13
N GLN A 356 23.19 25.61 -31.01
CA GLN A 356 23.54 26.67 -30.05
C GLN A 356 22.82 27.98 -30.39
N GLU A 357 22.76 28.35 -31.67
CA GLU A 357 22.02 29.55 -32.13
C GLU A 357 20.51 29.42 -31.85
N LEU A 358 19.91 28.25 -32.15
CA LEU A 358 18.51 27.99 -31.83
C LEU A 358 18.23 28.12 -30.33
N VAL A 359 19.09 27.54 -29.48
CA VAL A 359 18.95 27.63 -28.02
C VAL A 359 19.07 29.07 -27.55
N GLN A 360 20.00 29.85 -28.11
CA GLN A 360 20.13 31.28 -27.82
C GLN A 360 18.83 32.02 -28.13
N LEU A 361 18.20 31.78 -29.28
CA LEU A 361 16.93 32.41 -29.67
C LEU A 361 15.74 32.01 -28.78
N VAL A 362 15.73 30.76 -28.32
CA VAL A 362 14.65 30.20 -27.49
C VAL A 362 14.76 30.67 -26.04
N VAL A 363 15.98 30.71 -25.51
CA VAL A 363 16.27 31.03 -24.12
C VAL A 363 16.37 32.54 -23.87
N CYS A 364 16.89 33.33 -24.82
CA CYS A 364 16.98 34.77 -24.62
C CYS A 364 15.59 35.43 -24.67
N ALA A 365 15.29 36.26 -23.66
CA ALA A 365 14.13 37.14 -23.68
C ALA A 365 14.31 38.19 -24.79
N SER A 366 13.66 38.00 -25.93
CA SER A 366 13.57 39.00 -27.00
C SER A 366 12.40 39.96 -26.71
N SER A 367 12.55 41.22 -27.11
CA SER A 367 11.46 42.22 -27.11
C SER A 367 10.33 41.93 -28.10
N ASP A 368 10.46 40.89 -28.93
CA ASP A 368 9.54 40.57 -30.02
C ASP A 368 8.45 39.56 -29.63
N GLU A 369 7.25 39.78 -30.19
CA GLU A 369 5.91 39.25 -29.89
C GLU A 369 5.70 37.71 -29.99
N ILE A 370 6.75 36.89 -30.13
CA ILE A 370 6.59 35.43 -30.25
C ILE A 370 6.48 34.78 -28.87
N ASP A 371 5.36 34.10 -28.66
CA ASP A 371 5.04 33.36 -27.44
C ASP A 371 6.19 32.37 -27.05
N PRO A 372 6.67 32.39 -25.79
CA PRO A 372 7.71 31.47 -25.31
C PRO A 372 7.39 29.99 -25.53
N ASP A 373 6.13 29.57 -25.45
CA ASP A 373 5.71 28.19 -25.66
C ASP A 373 5.92 27.77 -27.13
N ILE A 374 5.75 28.71 -28.07
CA ILE A 374 6.05 28.48 -29.49
C ILE A 374 7.55 28.25 -29.67
N LYS A 375 8.39 29.09 -29.06
CA LYS A 375 9.86 28.94 -29.12
C LYS A 375 10.29 27.58 -28.55
N GLN A 376 9.76 27.20 -27.39
CA GLN A 376 10.02 25.90 -26.78
C GLN A 376 9.53 24.75 -27.65
N THR A 377 8.41 24.91 -28.36
CA THR A 377 7.92 23.90 -29.31
C THR A 377 8.91 23.67 -30.46
N PHE A 378 9.47 24.73 -31.05
CA PHE A 378 10.50 24.61 -32.08
C PHE A 378 11.73 23.85 -31.57
N LEU A 379 12.21 24.20 -30.37
CA LEU A 379 13.35 23.51 -29.75
C LEU A 379 13.02 22.02 -29.49
N ALA A 380 11.83 21.73 -28.97
CA ALA A 380 11.38 20.37 -28.70
C ALA A 380 11.36 19.52 -29.98
N VAL A 381 10.81 20.06 -31.08
CA VAL A 381 10.77 19.38 -32.38
C VAL A 381 12.18 19.18 -32.95
N ALA A 382 13.04 20.21 -32.91
CA ALA A 382 14.43 20.10 -33.37
C ALA A 382 15.19 19.01 -32.61
N LYS A 383 15.04 18.99 -31.28
CA LYS A 383 15.62 17.94 -30.41
C LYS A 383 15.05 16.56 -30.72
N SER A 384 13.72 16.38 -30.76
CA SER A 384 13.10 15.06 -30.84
C SER A 384 13.11 14.44 -32.24
N SER A 385 12.88 15.24 -33.28
CA SER A 385 12.66 14.73 -34.64
C SER A 385 13.95 14.63 -35.46
N TYR A 386 14.96 15.43 -35.12
CA TYR A 386 16.20 15.50 -35.90
C TYR A 386 17.41 15.12 -35.06
N TYR A 387 17.70 15.86 -33.98
CA TYR A 387 18.93 15.64 -33.21
C TYR A 387 18.96 14.27 -32.53
N TYR A 388 17.89 13.92 -31.80
CA TYR A 388 17.78 12.64 -31.08
C TYR A 388 17.90 11.43 -32.03
N ALA A 389 17.20 11.48 -33.17
CA ALA A 389 17.21 10.42 -34.17
C ALA A 389 18.55 10.30 -34.91
N ALA A 390 19.27 11.41 -35.09
CA ALA A 390 20.61 11.40 -35.68
C ALA A 390 21.71 10.95 -34.70
N HIS A 391 21.54 11.25 -33.41
CA HIS A 391 22.54 10.96 -32.39
C HIS A 391 22.55 9.49 -31.94
N PHE A 392 21.37 8.87 -31.81
CA PHE A 392 21.24 7.51 -31.30
C PHE A 392 21.06 6.47 -32.40
N THR A 393 21.65 5.30 -32.19
CA THR A 393 21.40 4.14 -33.05
C THR A 393 19.96 3.65 -32.90
N PRO A 394 19.37 2.98 -33.92
CA PRO A 394 18.04 2.40 -33.81
C PRO A 394 17.86 1.49 -32.59
N ALA A 395 18.89 0.70 -32.24
CA ALA A 395 18.85 -0.18 -31.07
C ALA A 395 18.75 0.60 -29.75
N THR A 396 19.47 1.73 -29.64
CA THR A 396 19.38 2.61 -28.46
C THR A 396 18.01 3.29 -28.39
N ILE A 397 17.45 3.70 -29.53
CA ILE A 397 16.11 4.27 -29.61
C ILE A 397 15.06 3.23 -29.18
N ASP A 398 15.13 1.99 -29.67
CA ASP A 398 14.25 0.90 -29.28
C ASP A 398 14.33 0.60 -27.78
N PHE A 399 15.55 0.63 -27.21
CA PHE A 399 15.75 0.50 -25.77
C PHE A 399 15.08 1.64 -24.98
N HIS A 400 15.24 2.89 -25.42
CA HIS A 400 14.56 4.03 -24.80
C HIS A 400 13.03 3.92 -24.93
N ILE A 401 12.52 3.48 -26.08
CA ILE A 401 11.07 3.23 -26.30
C ILE A 401 10.57 2.17 -25.31
N ALA A 402 11.27 1.03 -25.21
CA ALA A 402 10.94 -0.04 -24.27
C ALA A 402 10.88 0.48 -22.83
N LYS A 403 11.92 1.20 -22.40
CA LYS A 403 12.05 1.73 -21.04
C LYS A 403 11.03 2.83 -20.72
N VAL A 404 10.68 3.67 -21.69
CA VAL A 404 9.76 4.80 -21.49
C VAL A 404 8.29 4.39 -21.56
N LEU A 405 7.91 3.58 -22.55
CA LEU A 405 6.50 3.24 -22.83
C LEU A 405 6.05 1.93 -22.19
N PHE A 406 6.92 0.92 -22.11
CA PHE A 406 6.49 -0.44 -21.80
C PHE A 406 6.98 -0.96 -20.45
N GLU A 407 8.13 -0.49 -19.97
CA GLU A 407 8.67 -0.87 -18.66
C GLU A 407 7.91 -0.17 -17.50
N PRO A 408 7.31 -0.92 -16.55
CA PRO A 408 6.60 -0.31 -15.44
C PRO A 408 7.54 0.37 -14.44
N VAL A 409 7.19 1.59 -14.01
CA VAL A 409 7.95 2.31 -12.98
C VAL A 409 7.74 1.68 -11.59
N ASN A 410 8.75 0.99 -11.06
CA ASN A 410 8.91 0.60 -9.64
C ASN A 410 7.69 -0.02 -8.92
N ALA A 411 6.78 -0.69 -9.63
CA ALA A 411 5.74 -1.49 -8.96
C ALA A 411 6.33 -2.77 -8.34
N ILE A 412 7.27 -3.42 -9.03
CA ILE A 412 7.78 -4.73 -8.63
C ILE A 412 8.68 -4.64 -7.38
N GLY A 413 9.54 -3.62 -7.27
CA GLY A 413 10.39 -3.41 -6.09
C GLY A 413 9.59 -3.16 -4.82
N LYS A 414 8.64 -2.21 -4.85
CA LYS A 414 7.78 -1.91 -3.70
C LYS A 414 6.81 -3.05 -3.34
N ILE A 415 6.26 -3.76 -4.33
CA ILE A 415 5.44 -4.98 -4.05
C ILE A 415 6.31 -5.98 -3.29
N LYS A 416 7.54 -6.24 -3.76
CA LYS A 416 8.44 -7.18 -3.10
C LYS A 416 8.80 -6.75 -1.68
N GLU A 417 9.14 -5.47 -1.46
CA GLU A 417 9.44 -4.93 -0.12
C GLU A 417 8.28 -5.15 0.86
N HIS A 418 7.05 -4.85 0.45
CA HIS A 418 5.87 -5.09 1.30
C HIS A 418 5.61 -6.59 1.49
N VAL A 419 5.78 -7.42 0.46
CA VAL A 419 5.64 -8.88 0.59
C VAL A 419 6.65 -9.41 1.59
N ASP A 420 7.93 -9.09 1.46
CA ASP A 420 9.00 -9.54 2.36
C ASP A 420 8.71 -9.08 3.81
N SER A 421 8.24 -7.84 4.00
CA SER A 421 7.85 -7.33 5.31
C SER A 421 6.67 -8.09 5.91
N ILE A 422 5.63 -8.38 5.12
CA ILE A 422 4.44 -9.11 5.60
C ILE A 422 4.79 -10.57 5.89
N GLN A 423 5.61 -11.21 5.08
CA GLN A 423 6.11 -12.57 5.36
C GLN A 423 6.85 -12.60 6.70
N SER A 424 7.70 -11.61 6.99
CA SER A 424 8.36 -11.50 8.28
C SER A 424 7.37 -11.29 9.43
N MET A 425 6.31 -10.50 9.23
CA MET A 425 5.26 -10.30 10.24
C MET A 425 4.54 -11.62 10.54
N LEU A 426 4.04 -12.31 9.51
CA LEU A 426 3.33 -13.59 9.65
C LEU A 426 4.22 -14.67 10.26
N GLY A 427 5.48 -14.76 9.82
CA GLY A 427 6.45 -15.73 10.35
C GLY A 427 6.91 -15.45 11.79
N SER A 428 6.67 -14.24 12.30
CA SER A 428 6.97 -13.87 13.69
C SER A 428 5.79 -14.05 14.66
N MET A 429 4.61 -14.47 14.17
CA MET A 429 3.43 -14.67 15.00
C MET A 429 3.69 -15.71 16.09
N ASN A 430 3.34 -15.36 17.32
CA ASN A 430 3.41 -16.25 18.49
C ASN A 430 2.11 -16.12 19.30
N ASP A 431 2.19 -15.66 20.54
CA ASP A 431 1.08 -15.46 21.47
C ASP A 431 0.23 -14.20 21.18
N GLY A 432 0.65 -13.38 20.21
CA GLY A 432 -0.06 -12.19 19.73
C GLY A 432 0.74 -10.88 19.86
N ASP A 433 0.74 -10.05 18.83
CA ASP A 433 1.35 -8.72 18.83
C ASP A 433 0.28 -7.62 18.99
N MET A 434 0.24 -7.01 20.19
CA MET A 434 -0.73 -5.98 20.52
C MET A 434 -0.22 -4.89 21.44
N SER A 435 -0.97 -3.78 21.48
CA SER A 435 -0.69 -2.66 22.38
C SER A 435 -0.96 -3.00 23.85
N ILE A 436 -0.14 -2.43 24.73
CA ILE A 436 -0.25 -2.58 26.19
C ILE A 436 -1.47 -1.84 26.77
N SER A 437 -2.13 -2.44 27.77
CA SER A 437 -3.22 -1.84 28.53
C SER A 437 -2.68 -1.22 29.82
N ALA A 438 -2.83 0.10 29.95
CA ALA A 438 -2.45 0.80 31.17
C ALA A 438 -3.31 0.38 32.38
N TYR A 439 -4.60 0.11 32.16
CA TYR A 439 -5.51 -0.41 33.18
C TYR A 439 -5.04 -1.77 33.73
N ASP A 440 -4.76 -2.73 32.85
CA ASP A 440 -4.35 -4.07 33.28
C ASP A 440 -2.96 -4.06 33.92
N THR A 441 -2.04 -3.29 33.36
CA THR A 441 -0.70 -3.09 33.95
C THR A 441 -0.78 -2.51 35.35
N ALA A 442 -1.71 -1.59 35.60
CA ALA A 442 -1.94 -1.04 36.94
C ALA A 442 -2.47 -2.09 37.93
N TRP A 443 -3.35 -3.00 37.50
CA TRP A 443 -3.81 -4.10 38.35
C TRP A 443 -2.68 -5.09 38.69
N VAL A 444 -1.83 -5.43 37.72
CA VAL A 444 -0.65 -6.27 37.98
C VAL A 444 0.33 -5.57 38.93
N ALA A 445 0.53 -4.26 38.77
CA ALA A 445 1.37 -3.46 39.64
C ALA A 445 0.89 -3.39 41.10
N LEU A 446 -0.39 -3.68 41.38
CA LEU A 446 -0.95 -3.67 42.74
C LEU A 446 -0.65 -4.96 43.53
N VAL A 447 -0.19 -6.03 42.88
CA VAL A 447 0.11 -7.30 43.55
C VAL A 447 1.29 -7.10 44.51
N GLU A 448 1.07 -7.36 45.80
CA GLU A 448 2.11 -7.38 46.83
C GLU A 448 2.96 -8.64 46.73
N ASP A 449 4.26 -8.51 47.01
CA ASP A 449 5.21 -9.63 47.06
C ASP A 449 4.72 -10.75 48.00
N LEU A 450 4.49 -11.93 47.42
CA LEU A 450 3.95 -13.08 48.15
C LEU A 450 4.93 -13.65 49.19
N HIS A 451 6.22 -13.33 49.07
CA HIS A 451 7.27 -13.76 49.99
C HIS A 451 7.49 -12.81 51.18
N GLY A 452 6.71 -11.73 51.28
CA GLY A 452 6.61 -10.91 52.49
C GLY A 452 7.63 -9.77 52.61
N ASN A 453 8.22 -9.29 51.51
CA ASN A 453 9.08 -8.11 51.54
C ASN A 453 8.30 -6.77 51.63
N GLY A 454 6.97 -6.80 51.56
CA GLY A 454 6.11 -5.61 51.65
C GLY A 454 6.24 -4.65 50.47
N GLY A 455 6.84 -5.09 49.36
CA GLY A 455 7.01 -4.35 48.12
C GLY A 455 6.17 -4.92 46.97
N PRO A 456 6.20 -4.30 45.77
CA PRO A 456 5.46 -4.79 44.61
C PRO A 456 6.05 -6.09 44.08
N GLN A 457 5.20 -7.08 43.79
CA GLN A 457 5.59 -8.34 43.15
C GLN A 457 6.16 -8.10 41.74
N PHE A 458 5.64 -7.09 41.03
CA PHE A 458 5.99 -6.75 39.64
C PHE A 458 6.47 -5.30 39.51
N PRO A 459 7.71 -4.96 39.94
CA PRO A 459 8.21 -3.59 39.91
C PRO A 459 8.32 -3.01 38.50
N LYS A 460 8.57 -3.84 37.47
CA LYS A 460 8.61 -3.42 36.07
C LYS A 460 7.28 -2.82 35.59
N CYS A 461 6.14 -3.26 36.12
CA CYS A 461 4.84 -2.68 35.77
C CYS A 461 4.73 -1.22 36.25
N LEU A 462 5.27 -0.90 37.44
CA LEU A 462 5.30 0.47 37.96
C LEU A 462 6.26 1.38 37.18
N GLU A 463 7.37 0.82 36.71
CA GLU A 463 8.28 1.51 35.79
C GLU A 463 7.59 1.81 34.46
N TRP A 464 6.90 0.83 33.87
CA TRP A 464 6.13 1.02 32.64
C TRP A 464 5.07 2.11 32.82
N ILE A 465 4.27 2.07 33.90
CA ILE A 465 3.25 3.11 34.19
C ILE A 465 3.91 4.48 34.32
N SER A 466 5.05 4.55 35.01
CA SER A 466 5.80 5.81 35.16
C SER A 466 6.28 6.36 33.83
N ASN A 467 6.73 5.51 32.91
CA ASN A 467 7.30 5.94 31.64
C ASN A 467 6.25 6.26 30.56
N ASN A 468 5.01 5.77 30.70
CA ASN A 468 3.98 5.84 29.66
C ASN A 468 2.79 6.77 29.96
N GLN A 469 2.97 7.76 30.85
CA GLN A 469 1.97 8.83 31.02
C GLN A 469 1.95 9.75 29.80
N LEU A 470 0.77 10.00 29.24
CA LEU A 470 0.57 10.88 28.09
C LEU A 470 0.83 12.36 28.47
N PRO A 471 1.10 13.24 27.48
CA PRO A 471 1.38 14.65 27.73
C PRO A 471 0.28 15.41 28.47
N ASP A 472 -0.99 15.00 28.31
CA ASP A 472 -2.17 15.56 28.99
C ASP A 472 -2.35 15.04 30.44
N GLY A 473 -1.45 14.18 30.92
CA GLY A 473 -1.50 13.59 32.25
C GLY A 473 -2.28 12.28 32.33
N SER A 474 -2.95 11.85 31.26
CA SER A 474 -3.72 10.59 31.22
C SER A 474 -2.87 9.37 30.85
N TRP A 475 -3.48 8.20 30.90
CA TRP A 475 -3.03 6.96 30.27
C TRP A 475 -4.16 6.40 29.39
N GLY A 476 -3.83 5.68 28.31
CA GLY A 476 -4.77 5.08 27.34
C GLY A 476 -4.20 5.09 25.92
N ASP A 477 -5.05 4.91 24.90
CA ASP A 477 -4.61 5.01 23.50
C ASP A 477 -4.15 6.45 23.17
N ALA A 478 -2.93 6.58 22.60
CA ALA A 478 -2.30 7.87 22.36
C ALA A 478 -2.89 8.63 21.15
N LEU A 479 -3.51 7.91 20.20
CA LEU A 479 -3.98 8.46 18.93
C LEU A 479 -5.49 8.74 18.96
N ILE A 480 -6.27 7.91 19.66
CA ILE A 480 -7.72 8.05 19.80
C ILE A 480 -8.07 8.45 21.22
N PHE A 481 -8.82 9.55 21.35
CA PHE A 481 -9.40 9.95 22.63
C PHE A 481 -10.79 9.32 22.79
N LYS A 482 -10.95 8.51 23.83
CA LYS A 482 -12.24 8.05 24.34
C LYS A 482 -12.27 8.27 25.85
N ALA A 483 -13.31 8.95 26.36
CA ALA A 483 -13.35 9.38 27.76
C ALA A 483 -13.33 8.16 28.69
N SER A 484 -14.08 7.10 28.38
CA SER A 484 -14.07 5.87 29.17
C SER A 484 -12.68 5.22 29.24
N ASP A 485 -11.93 5.21 28.14
CA ASP A 485 -10.59 4.62 28.04
C ASP A 485 -9.56 5.40 28.86
N ARG A 486 -9.56 6.71 28.68
CA ARG A 486 -8.62 7.60 29.38
C ARG A 486 -8.90 7.61 30.88
N LEU A 487 -10.17 7.66 31.29
CA LEU A 487 -10.52 7.77 32.70
C LEU A 487 -10.26 6.47 33.48
N ILE A 488 -10.63 5.30 32.92
CA ILE A 488 -10.40 4.02 33.60
C ILE A 488 -8.91 3.72 33.74
N SER A 489 -8.14 3.93 32.66
CA SER A 489 -6.69 3.72 32.64
C SER A 489 -5.98 4.68 33.59
N THR A 490 -6.31 5.97 33.54
CA THR A 490 -5.69 6.99 34.40
C THR A 490 -5.96 6.74 35.87
N LEU A 491 -7.21 6.44 36.23
CA LEU A 491 -7.56 6.18 37.63
C LEU A 491 -6.84 4.94 38.17
N ALA A 492 -6.76 3.86 37.38
CA ALA A 492 -6.02 2.65 37.75
C ALA A 492 -4.53 2.94 37.97
N CYS A 493 -3.87 3.63 37.04
CA CYS A 493 -2.46 4.00 37.17
C CYS A 493 -2.19 4.91 38.37
N VAL A 494 -3.08 5.88 38.64
CA VAL A 494 -3.00 6.75 39.82
C VAL A 494 -3.08 5.93 41.10
N ILE A 495 -4.01 4.97 41.18
CA ILE A 495 -4.17 4.06 42.31
C ILE A 495 -2.89 3.24 42.52
N ALA A 496 -2.35 2.62 41.46
CA ALA A 496 -1.11 1.83 41.54
C ALA A 496 0.08 2.67 42.05
N LEU A 497 0.32 3.84 41.48
CA LEU A 497 1.39 4.74 41.92
C LEU A 497 1.21 5.22 43.37
N LYS A 498 -0.03 5.50 43.77
CA LYS A 498 -0.36 5.96 45.12
C LYS A 498 -0.16 4.86 46.16
N SER A 499 -0.56 3.62 45.87
CA SER A 499 -0.40 2.46 46.77
C SER A 499 1.05 2.23 47.17
N TRP A 500 2.00 2.47 46.26
CA TRP A 500 3.43 2.30 46.52
C TRP A 500 4.18 3.60 46.86
N ASN A 501 3.47 4.74 46.90
CA ASN A 501 4.02 6.07 47.13
C ASN A 501 5.15 6.45 46.15
N ILE A 502 4.96 6.13 44.87
CA ILE A 502 5.92 6.36 43.78
C ILE A 502 5.40 7.47 42.84
N ARG A 503 6.31 8.34 42.36
CA ARG A 503 6.02 9.40 41.37
C ARG A 503 4.77 10.26 41.69
N PRO A 504 4.74 10.94 42.85
CA PRO A 504 3.59 11.79 43.24
C PRO A 504 3.32 12.93 42.23
N ASP A 505 4.33 13.33 41.45
CA ASP A 505 4.21 14.26 40.33
C ASP A 505 3.22 13.74 39.26
N LYS A 506 3.29 12.45 38.94
CA LYS A 506 2.45 11.80 37.94
C LYS A 506 1.04 11.55 38.46
N THR A 507 0.92 11.13 39.72
CA THR A 507 -0.37 11.00 40.43
C THR A 507 -1.15 12.31 40.40
N LYS A 508 -0.48 13.44 40.68
CA LYS A 508 -1.12 14.77 40.66
C LYS A 508 -1.66 15.12 39.27
N LYS A 509 -0.84 14.97 38.23
CA LYS A 509 -1.25 15.24 36.84
C LYS A 509 -2.40 14.34 36.39
N GLY A 510 -2.36 13.05 36.73
CA GLY A 510 -3.45 12.13 36.41
C GLY A 510 -4.77 12.53 37.05
N MET A 511 -4.74 12.99 38.30
CA MET A 511 -5.94 13.48 38.99
C MET A 511 -6.45 14.82 38.46
N GLU A 512 -5.56 15.71 37.99
CA GLU A 512 -5.95 16.93 37.25
C GLU A 512 -6.70 16.55 35.97
N PHE A 513 -6.18 15.59 35.20
CA PHE A 513 -6.86 15.08 34.00
C PHE A 513 -8.25 14.50 34.33
N VAL A 514 -8.36 13.63 35.35
CA VAL A 514 -9.65 13.02 35.75
C VAL A 514 -10.66 14.12 36.10
N LYS A 515 -10.23 15.15 36.83
CA LYS A 515 -11.07 16.30 37.19
C LYS A 515 -11.60 17.04 35.97
N GLU A 516 -10.74 17.26 34.99
CA GLU A 516 -11.08 18.01 33.79
C GLU A 516 -11.95 17.23 32.81
N ASN A 517 -11.96 15.89 32.87
CA ASN A 517 -12.55 15.06 31.80
C ASN A 517 -13.68 14.14 32.24
N ILE A 518 -13.95 13.96 33.54
CA ILE A 518 -14.97 13.00 34.01
C ILE A 518 -16.39 13.29 33.49
N HIS A 519 -16.72 14.57 33.27
CA HIS A 519 -18.02 14.98 32.73
C HIS A 519 -18.25 14.50 31.28
N LYS A 520 -17.18 14.25 30.50
CA LYS A 520 -17.27 13.79 29.11
C LYS A 520 -17.81 12.38 28.96
N LEU A 521 -17.93 11.62 30.06
CA LEU A 521 -18.61 10.33 30.04
C LEU A 521 -20.12 10.49 29.75
N GLU A 522 -20.72 11.67 29.95
CA GLU A 522 -22.13 11.95 29.65
C GLU A 522 -22.40 11.90 28.13
N ASP A 523 -21.39 12.19 27.32
CA ASP A 523 -21.48 12.22 25.86
C ASP A 523 -21.30 10.83 25.21
N GLU A 524 -20.94 9.80 25.98
CA GLU A 524 -20.68 8.46 25.45
C GLU A 524 -21.95 7.61 25.32
N ASN A 525 -22.19 7.11 24.10
CA ASN A 525 -23.24 6.13 23.83
C ASN A 525 -22.94 4.78 24.52
N GLU A 526 -23.96 4.17 25.12
CA GLU A 526 -23.92 2.85 25.74
C GLU A 526 -23.37 1.77 24.79
N GLU A 527 -23.75 1.80 23.52
CA GLU A 527 -23.29 0.81 22.53
C GLU A 527 -21.80 0.92 22.20
N ASN A 528 -21.18 2.06 22.54
CA ASN A 528 -19.76 2.32 22.32
C ASN A 528 -18.92 2.26 23.60
N MET A 529 -19.49 1.92 24.77
CA MET A 529 -18.70 1.83 26.00
C MET A 529 -17.74 0.63 26.00
N LEU A 530 -16.65 0.74 26.76
CA LEU A 530 -15.67 -0.34 26.92
C LEU A 530 -16.28 -1.56 27.61
N SER A 531 -15.73 -2.73 27.31
CA SER A 531 -16.19 -3.99 27.87
C SER A 531 -16.01 -4.01 29.38
N GLY A 532 -17.13 -4.05 30.12
CA GLY A 532 -17.11 -4.14 31.58
C GLY A 532 -16.86 -2.83 32.32
N PHE A 533 -16.84 -1.69 31.62
CA PHE A 533 -16.61 -0.36 32.22
C PHE A 533 -17.56 -0.07 33.39
N GLU A 534 -18.84 -0.41 33.24
CA GLU A 534 -19.87 -0.18 34.25
C GLU A 534 -19.66 -1.00 35.53
N VAL A 535 -18.82 -2.04 35.49
CA VAL A 535 -18.47 -2.85 36.66
C VAL A 535 -17.10 -2.45 37.22
N ALA A 536 -16.11 -2.30 36.34
CA ALA A 536 -14.72 -2.02 36.69
C ALA A 536 -14.50 -0.59 37.20
N PHE A 537 -15.07 0.42 36.54
CA PHE A 537 -14.82 1.82 36.90
C PHE A 537 -15.35 2.19 38.30
N PRO A 538 -16.59 1.81 38.70
CA PRO A 538 -17.05 2.00 40.09
C PRO A 538 -16.16 1.29 41.11
N SER A 539 -15.65 0.11 40.78
CA SER A 539 -14.73 -0.65 41.65
C SER A 539 -13.45 0.16 41.93
N LEU A 540 -12.84 0.74 40.89
CA LEU A 540 -11.67 1.61 41.06
C LEU A 540 -11.97 2.86 41.91
N ILE A 541 -13.16 3.45 41.78
CA ILE A 541 -13.56 4.60 42.61
C ILE A 541 -13.56 4.22 44.09
N GLU A 542 -14.12 3.06 44.45
CA GLU A 542 -14.13 2.60 45.85
C GLU A 542 -12.73 2.30 46.38
N ILE A 543 -11.85 1.73 45.54
CA ILE A 543 -10.43 1.51 45.91
C ILE A 543 -9.74 2.86 46.13
N GLY A 544 -9.94 3.81 45.23
CA GLY A 544 -9.40 5.16 45.34
C GLY A 544 -9.84 5.85 46.63
N ARG A 545 -11.12 5.75 47.01
CA ARG A 545 -11.63 6.30 48.27
C ARG A 545 -10.94 5.72 49.50
N LYS A 546 -10.65 4.42 49.51
CA LYS A 546 -9.90 3.76 50.60
C LYS A 546 -8.44 4.25 50.70
N LEU A 547 -7.89 4.82 49.62
CA LEU A 547 -6.52 5.35 49.54
C LEU A 547 -6.47 6.90 49.66
N ASP A 548 -7.53 7.53 50.17
CA ASP A 548 -7.69 8.98 50.26
C ASP A 548 -7.58 9.73 48.91
N ILE A 549 -7.87 9.05 47.79
CA ILE A 549 -7.97 9.68 46.47
C ILE A 549 -9.36 10.27 46.30
N LYS A 550 -9.44 11.61 46.27
CA LYS A 550 -10.70 12.32 46.02
C LYS A 550 -10.98 12.37 44.52
N VAL A 551 -11.78 11.42 44.03
CA VAL A 551 -12.35 11.49 42.68
C VAL A 551 -13.35 12.66 42.66
N PRO A 552 -13.18 13.67 41.79
CA PRO A 552 -13.92 14.92 41.80
C PRO A 552 -15.32 14.74 41.20
N VAL A 553 -16.16 14.04 41.94
CA VAL A 553 -17.55 13.76 41.58
C VAL A 553 -18.35 13.85 42.86
N ASP A 554 -19.31 14.78 42.90
CA ASP A 554 -20.22 14.89 44.03
C ASP A 554 -21.05 13.59 44.12
N HIS A 555 -21.43 13.16 45.32
CA HIS A 555 -22.26 11.96 45.50
C HIS A 555 -23.61 12.04 44.76
N ASP A 556 -24.06 13.25 44.42
CA ASP A 556 -25.27 13.54 43.65
C ASP A 556 -25.02 13.72 42.14
N SER A 557 -23.81 13.44 41.66
CA SER A 557 -23.48 13.53 40.24
C SER A 557 -24.27 12.51 39.43
N HIS A 558 -25.14 13.01 38.52
CA HIS A 558 -26.03 12.20 37.68
C HIS A 558 -25.29 11.05 36.97
N ILE A 559 -24.08 11.31 36.46
CA ILE A 559 -23.28 10.30 35.77
C ILE A 559 -22.87 9.11 36.64
N LEU A 560 -22.48 9.32 37.90
CA LEU A 560 -22.11 8.19 38.76
C LEU A 560 -23.36 7.39 39.11
N GLN A 561 -24.47 8.04 39.44
CA GLN A 561 -25.72 7.34 39.73
C GLN A 561 -26.12 6.44 38.56
N GLU A 562 -25.97 6.93 37.33
CA GLU A 562 -26.22 6.16 36.13
C GLU A 562 -25.26 4.97 35.96
N ILE A 563 -23.95 5.16 36.13
CA ILE A 563 -22.96 4.07 36.03
C ILE A 563 -23.23 2.99 37.10
N TYR A 564 -23.49 3.37 38.35
CA TYR A 564 -23.83 2.41 39.42
C TYR A 564 -25.18 1.72 39.17
N ALA A 565 -26.17 2.42 38.60
CA ALA A 565 -27.43 1.79 38.20
C ALA A 565 -27.21 0.74 37.11
N ARG A 566 -26.39 1.06 36.08
CA ARG A 566 -25.99 0.13 35.02
C ARG A 566 -25.24 -1.08 35.58
N ARG A 567 -24.31 -0.85 36.52
CA ARG A 567 -23.61 -1.91 37.26
C ARG A 567 -24.58 -2.89 37.90
N ASN A 568 -25.52 -2.37 38.70
CA ASN A 568 -26.48 -3.19 39.43
C ASN A 568 -27.38 -3.98 38.48
N LEU A 569 -27.79 -3.36 37.37
CA LEU A 569 -28.58 -4.03 36.34
C LEU A 569 -27.79 -5.15 35.65
N LYS A 570 -26.50 -4.96 35.37
CA LYS A 570 -25.63 -5.99 34.80
C LYS A 570 -25.38 -7.15 35.76
N LEU A 571 -25.12 -6.86 37.03
CA LEU A 571 -24.95 -7.87 38.07
C LEU A 571 -26.26 -8.65 38.33
N ALA A 572 -27.42 -8.02 38.19
CA ALA A 572 -28.71 -8.71 38.32
C ALA A 572 -29.00 -9.69 37.16
N ARG A 573 -28.40 -9.47 35.98
CA ARG A 573 -28.60 -10.35 34.79
C ARG A 573 -27.87 -11.68 34.88
N ILE A 574 -26.79 -11.77 35.66
CA ILE A 574 -26.02 -13.01 35.83
C ILE A 574 -26.11 -13.42 37.31
N PRO A 575 -27.01 -14.36 37.66
CA PRO A 575 -27.15 -14.84 39.01
C PRO A 575 -25.80 -15.32 39.57
N LYS A 576 -25.48 -14.91 40.80
CA LYS A 576 -24.19 -15.24 41.45
C LYS A 576 -23.96 -16.74 41.55
N ASP A 577 -25.00 -17.53 41.75
CA ASP A 577 -24.91 -19.00 41.79
C ASP A 577 -24.49 -19.59 40.44
N ILE A 578 -24.88 -18.96 39.32
CA ILE A 578 -24.50 -19.39 37.97
C ILE A 578 -23.02 -19.09 37.71
N MET A 579 -22.53 -17.92 38.10
CA MET A 579 -21.13 -17.53 37.92
C MET A 579 -20.14 -18.50 38.60
N HIS A 580 -20.54 -19.13 39.71
CA HIS A 580 -19.72 -20.13 40.41
C HIS A 580 -19.96 -21.57 39.93
N ARG A 581 -20.91 -21.79 39.01
CA ARG A 581 -21.27 -23.12 38.48
C ARG A 581 -20.79 -23.34 37.05
N VAL A 582 -20.77 -22.29 36.22
CA VAL A 582 -20.33 -22.34 34.83
C VAL A 582 -19.48 -21.12 34.46
N PRO A 583 -18.59 -21.22 33.46
CA PRO A 583 -17.87 -20.06 32.95
C PRO A 583 -18.81 -18.97 32.42
N THR A 584 -18.56 -17.71 32.79
CA THR A 584 -19.33 -16.53 32.35
C THR A 584 -18.40 -15.41 31.88
N PRO A 585 -18.85 -14.37 31.14
CA PRO A 585 -17.98 -13.27 30.73
C PRO A 585 -17.46 -12.49 31.93
N LEU A 586 -18.08 -12.65 33.10
CA LEU A 586 -17.65 -12.01 34.33
C LEU A 586 -16.28 -12.52 34.80
N LEU A 587 -15.86 -13.73 34.37
CA LEU A 587 -14.49 -14.21 34.58
C LEU A 587 -13.45 -13.30 33.93
N TYR A 588 -13.81 -12.63 32.83
CA TYR A 588 -12.96 -11.63 32.22
C TYR A 588 -12.85 -10.37 33.08
N SER A 589 -13.74 -10.08 34.03
CA SER A 589 -13.77 -8.82 34.80
C SER A 589 -14.00 -9.01 36.31
N LEU A 590 -13.35 -10.01 36.92
CA LEU A 590 -13.52 -10.34 38.35
C LEU A 590 -13.12 -9.19 39.28
N GLU A 591 -12.15 -8.36 38.87
CA GLU A 591 -11.65 -7.22 39.64
C GLU A 591 -12.72 -6.13 39.88
N GLY A 592 -13.77 -6.11 39.06
CA GLY A 592 -14.95 -5.26 39.25
C GLY A 592 -15.90 -5.71 40.36
N MET A 593 -15.65 -6.88 40.96
CA MET A 593 -16.56 -7.57 41.91
C MET A 593 -16.01 -7.68 43.32
N GLN A 594 -15.06 -6.83 43.70
CA GLN A 594 -14.43 -6.82 45.03
C GLN A 594 -15.41 -6.68 46.22
N ASP A 595 -16.61 -6.13 46.00
CA ASP A 595 -17.66 -5.94 47.00
C ASP A 595 -18.66 -7.11 47.04
N GLN A 596 -18.43 -8.14 46.22
CA GLN A 596 -19.23 -9.36 46.17
C GLN A 596 -18.52 -10.47 46.93
N ASP A 597 -19.30 -11.32 47.60
CA ASP A 597 -18.80 -12.55 48.23
C ASP A 597 -18.53 -13.61 47.14
N LEU A 598 -17.27 -13.68 46.68
CA LEU A 598 -16.81 -14.59 45.64
C LEU A 598 -16.26 -15.88 46.26
N ASP A 599 -16.75 -17.03 45.78
CA ASP A 599 -16.27 -18.35 46.17
C ASP A 599 -15.08 -18.77 45.29
N TRP A 600 -13.88 -18.43 45.75
CA TRP A 600 -12.63 -18.68 45.04
C TRP A 600 -12.33 -20.17 44.82
N GLU A 601 -12.79 -21.06 45.70
CA GLU A 601 -12.61 -22.50 45.51
C GLU A 601 -13.34 -22.99 44.26
N LYS A 602 -14.50 -22.42 43.97
CA LYS A 602 -15.24 -22.70 42.73
C LYS A 602 -14.64 -21.98 41.53
N LEU A 603 -14.28 -20.71 41.67
CA LEU A 603 -13.76 -19.91 40.54
C LEU A 603 -12.43 -20.45 40.01
N LEU A 604 -11.51 -20.89 40.87
CA LEU A 604 -10.22 -21.47 40.45
C LEU A 604 -10.39 -22.70 39.55
N LYS A 605 -11.54 -23.38 39.55
CA LYS A 605 -11.84 -24.48 38.63
C LYS A 605 -12.06 -24.04 37.18
N PHE A 606 -12.26 -22.74 36.94
CA PHE A 606 -12.41 -22.16 35.61
C PHE A 606 -11.12 -21.49 35.09
N GLN A 607 -10.03 -21.59 35.84
CA GLN A 607 -8.72 -21.12 35.39
C GLN A 607 -8.29 -21.88 34.14
N PHE A 608 -7.65 -21.19 33.20
CA PHE A 608 -7.07 -21.81 32.02
C PHE A 608 -5.76 -22.54 32.38
N PRO A 609 -5.29 -23.49 31.55
CA PRO A 609 -4.05 -24.23 31.82
C PRO A 609 -2.80 -23.34 31.98
N ASP A 610 -2.78 -22.15 31.36
CA ASP A 610 -1.70 -21.18 31.55
C ASP A 610 -1.71 -20.51 32.93
N GLY A 611 -2.85 -20.54 33.64
CA GLY A 611 -3.07 -19.88 34.93
C GLY A 611 -3.91 -18.62 34.85
N SER A 612 -4.37 -18.23 33.66
CA SER A 612 -5.19 -17.03 33.47
C SER A 612 -6.68 -17.26 33.76
N PHE A 613 -7.38 -16.18 34.07
CA PHE A 613 -8.84 -16.11 34.02
C PHE A 613 -9.28 -15.43 32.72
N CYS A 614 -9.84 -16.21 31.78
CA CYS A 614 -10.29 -15.71 30.47
C CYS A 614 -9.24 -14.83 29.77
N THR A 615 -7.95 -15.22 29.81
CA THR A 615 -6.84 -14.46 29.20
C THR A 615 -6.70 -13.01 29.70
N SER A 616 -7.34 -12.61 30.81
CA SER A 616 -7.29 -11.23 31.32
C SER A 616 -6.22 -11.06 32.41
N PRO A 617 -5.20 -10.21 32.21
CA PRO A 617 -4.21 -9.94 33.24
C PRO A 617 -4.78 -9.26 34.49
N SER A 618 -5.66 -8.26 34.36
CA SER A 618 -6.28 -7.62 35.54
C SER A 618 -7.15 -8.56 36.37
N SER A 619 -7.96 -9.42 35.72
CA SER A 619 -8.78 -10.41 36.41
C SER A 619 -7.91 -11.43 37.15
N THR A 620 -6.83 -11.87 36.50
CA THR A 620 -5.86 -12.82 37.07
C THR A 620 -5.04 -12.21 38.21
N ALA A 621 -4.65 -10.93 38.10
CA ALA A 621 -3.99 -10.19 39.18
C ALA A 621 -4.89 -10.07 40.40
N PHE A 622 -6.17 -9.74 40.20
CA PHE A 622 -7.12 -9.71 41.30
C PHE A 622 -7.30 -11.09 41.94
N ALA A 623 -7.44 -12.15 41.15
CA ALA A 623 -7.49 -13.51 41.68
C ALA A 623 -6.25 -13.86 42.52
N LEU A 624 -5.05 -13.52 42.02
CA LEU A 624 -3.80 -13.73 42.74
C LEU A 624 -3.77 -13.01 44.10
N MET A 625 -4.24 -11.77 44.15
CA MET A 625 -4.32 -10.99 45.40
C MET A 625 -5.23 -11.65 46.44
N GLN A 626 -6.29 -12.35 46.01
CA GLN A 626 -7.25 -12.99 46.91
C GLN A 626 -6.86 -14.40 47.33
N THR A 627 -6.20 -15.16 46.45
CA THR A 627 -5.98 -16.60 46.64
C THR A 627 -4.51 -16.98 46.86
N LYS A 628 -3.57 -16.15 46.41
CA LYS A 628 -2.13 -16.46 46.32
C LYS A 628 -1.83 -17.69 45.45
N ASP A 629 -2.69 -17.97 44.46
CA ASP A 629 -2.56 -19.11 43.55
C ASP A 629 -1.28 -19.03 42.69
N GLU A 630 -0.50 -20.12 42.67
CA GLU A 630 0.79 -20.17 41.96
C GLU A 630 0.64 -20.13 40.43
N ASN A 631 -0.46 -20.66 39.88
CA ASN A 631 -0.68 -20.62 38.43
C ASN A 631 -0.98 -19.19 37.96
N CYS A 632 -1.77 -18.41 38.73
CA CYS A 632 -1.99 -16.99 38.46
C CYS A 632 -0.65 -16.22 38.46
N LEU A 633 0.21 -16.49 39.46
CA LEU A 633 1.54 -15.88 39.54
C LEU A 633 2.39 -16.24 38.32
N ARG A 634 2.40 -17.51 37.91
CA ARG A 634 3.17 -17.99 36.75
C ARG A 634 2.73 -17.30 35.47
N TYR A 635 1.42 -17.21 35.23
CA TYR A 635 0.87 -16.51 34.05
C TYR A 635 1.32 -15.05 34.00
N LEU A 636 1.14 -14.30 35.11
CA LEU A 636 1.49 -12.89 35.17
C LEU A 636 2.99 -12.66 35.05
N SER A 637 3.81 -13.50 35.71
CA SER A 637 5.28 -13.41 35.62
C SER A 637 5.75 -13.62 34.19
N THR A 638 5.25 -14.66 33.53
CA THR A 638 5.59 -14.96 32.13
C THR A 638 5.18 -13.82 31.20
N THR A 639 3.98 -13.26 31.39
CA THR A 639 3.46 -12.16 30.57
C THR A 639 4.27 -10.89 30.75
N VAL A 640 4.56 -10.50 32.01
CA VAL A 640 5.35 -9.31 32.35
C VAL A 640 6.79 -9.42 31.86
N GLU A 641 7.39 -10.62 31.92
CA GLU A 641 8.73 -10.86 31.40
C GLU A 641 8.78 -10.78 29.87
N THR A 642 7.79 -11.39 29.20
CA THR A 642 7.72 -11.42 27.74
C THR A 642 7.50 -10.04 27.13
N LEU A 643 6.73 -9.19 27.81
CA LEU A 643 6.32 -7.87 27.31
C LEU A 643 7.05 -6.70 28.00
N ASP A 644 8.11 -7.01 28.74
CA ASP A 644 8.97 -6.05 29.45
C ASP A 644 8.22 -5.04 30.32
N GLY A 645 7.41 -5.55 31.24
CA GLY A 645 6.72 -4.75 32.26
C GLY A 645 5.24 -4.48 31.94
N GLY A 646 4.94 -3.96 30.76
CA GLY A 646 3.56 -3.69 30.35
C GLY A 646 2.79 -4.98 30.07
N VAL A 647 1.49 -5.04 30.37
CA VAL A 647 0.61 -6.15 29.96
C VAL A 647 -0.62 -5.64 29.21
N PRO A 648 -1.13 -6.38 28.20
CA PRO A 648 -2.33 -6.01 27.47
C PRO A 648 -3.61 -6.30 28.27
N ASN A 649 -4.77 -6.02 27.67
CA ASN A 649 -6.06 -6.34 28.29
C ASN A 649 -6.50 -7.80 28.08
N VAL A 650 -5.87 -8.49 27.12
CA VAL A 650 -6.15 -9.88 26.75
C VAL A 650 -4.86 -10.53 26.24
N TYR A 651 -4.45 -11.68 26.79
CA TYR A 651 -3.25 -12.42 26.36
C TYR A 651 -3.28 -13.88 26.83
N PRO A 652 -2.91 -14.86 26.00
CA PRO A 652 -2.55 -14.74 24.58
C PRO A 652 -3.78 -14.53 23.66
N VAL A 653 -3.53 -14.22 22.38
CA VAL A 653 -4.53 -14.09 21.30
C VAL A 653 -4.07 -14.77 20.00
N ASP A 654 -3.27 -15.82 20.12
CA ASP A 654 -2.61 -16.54 19.04
C ASP A 654 -3.56 -17.08 17.96
N ILE A 655 -4.76 -17.53 18.36
CA ILE A 655 -5.79 -18.02 17.43
C ILE A 655 -6.49 -16.85 16.74
N PHE A 656 -6.91 -15.85 17.53
CA PHE A 656 -7.58 -14.66 17.02
C PHE A 656 -6.72 -13.93 15.98
N GLU A 657 -5.45 -13.66 16.30
CA GLU A 657 -4.53 -12.93 15.44
C GLU A 657 -4.36 -13.62 14.08
N ARG A 658 -4.12 -14.95 14.07
CA ARG A 658 -3.94 -15.74 12.85
C ARG A 658 -5.20 -15.75 11.99
N LEU A 659 -6.36 -16.00 12.60
CA LEU A 659 -7.64 -16.04 11.90
C LEU A 659 -7.95 -14.70 11.21
N TRP A 660 -7.79 -13.60 11.95
CA TRP A 660 -8.05 -12.29 11.40
C TRP A 660 -7.01 -11.87 10.37
N ALA A 661 -5.72 -12.14 10.57
CA ALA A 661 -4.70 -11.85 9.56
C ALA A 661 -5.00 -12.54 8.22
N VAL A 662 -5.36 -13.83 8.25
CA VAL A 662 -5.77 -14.58 7.04
C VAL A 662 -7.01 -13.97 6.39
N ASP A 663 -8.07 -13.67 7.17
CA ASP A 663 -9.28 -13.00 6.63
C ASP A 663 -8.95 -11.67 5.96
N ARG A 664 -8.07 -10.86 6.57
CA ARG A 664 -7.65 -9.56 6.03
C ARG A 664 -6.90 -9.70 4.73
N LEU A 665 -5.91 -10.59 4.65
CA LEU A 665 -5.15 -10.84 3.42
C LEU A 665 -6.04 -11.32 2.27
N GLN A 666 -7.02 -12.19 2.56
CA GLN A 666 -7.97 -12.68 1.55
C GLN A 666 -8.90 -11.57 1.05
N ARG A 667 -9.50 -10.79 1.95
CA ARG A 667 -10.44 -9.71 1.58
C ARG A 667 -9.74 -8.54 0.91
N LEU A 668 -8.47 -8.29 1.22
CA LEU A 668 -7.63 -7.32 0.52
C LEU A 668 -7.13 -7.85 -0.84
N GLY A 669 -7.41 -9.09 -1.19
CA GLY A 669 -7.09 -9.66 -2.49
C GLY A 669 -5.58 -9.90 -2.72
N ILE A 670 -4.81 -10.02 -1.63
CA ILE A 670 -3.34 -10.18 -1.66
C ILE A 670 -2.86 -11.51 -1.06
N SER A 671 -3.76 -12.36 -0.56
CA SER A 671 -3.42 -13.67 0.02
C SER A 671 -2.61 -14.58 -0.91
N ARG A 672 -2.69 -14.39 -2.23
CA ARG A 672 -1.93 -15.20 -3.21
C ARG A 672 -0.41 -15.04 -3.09
N TYR A 673 0.08 -13.96 -2.47
CA TYR A 673 1.50 -13.78 -2.16
C TYR A 673 1.97 -14.58 -0.95
N PHE A 674 1.03 -15.05 -0.11
CA PHE A 674 1.32 -15.58 1.23
C PHE A 674 0.73 -16.98 1.44
N GLN A 675 0.65 -17.80 0.40
CA GLN A 675 -0.02 -19.12 0.48
C GLN A 675 0.62 -20.04 1.52
N SER A 676 1.95 -20.01 1.64
CA SER A 676 2.68 -20.82 2.64
C SER A 676 2.34 -20.36 4.06
N GLU A 677 2.40 -19.05 4.30
CA GLU A 677 2.18 -18.43 5.61
C GLU A 677 0.71 -18.56 6.04
N VAL A 678 -0.23 -18.41 5.10
CA VAL A 678 -1.66 -18.69 5.34
C VAL A 678 -1.88 -20.15 5.74
N THR A 679 -1.23 -21.09 5.05
CA THR A 679 -1.33 -22.52 5.39
C THR A 679 -0.78 -22.79 6.79
N GLU A 680 0.37 -22.23 7.14
CA GLU A 680 0.95 -22.37 8.48
C GLU A 680 0.04 -21.80 9.58
N CYS A 681 -0.57 -20.64 9.34
CA CYS A 681 -1.55 -20.05 10.25
C CYS A 681 -2.75 -20.98 10.48
N LEU A 682 -3.30 -21.55 9.40
CA LEU A 682 -4.45 -22.44 9.48
C LEU A 682 -4.12 -23.80 10.07
N ASP A 683 -2.93 -24.35 9.80
CA ASP A 683 -2.42 -25.56 10.44
C ASP A 683 -2.25 -25.36 11.95
N TYR A 684 -1.82 -24.17 12.38
CA TYR A 684 -1.78 -23.83 13.81
C TYR A 684 -3.19 -23.82 14.40
N VAL A 685 -4.14 -23.10 13.79
CA VAL A 685 -5.52 -23.06 14.28
C VAL A 685 -6.15 -24.45 14.30
N TYR A 686 -5.94 -25.26 13.27
CA TYR A 686 -6.52 -26.60 13.16
C TYR A 686 -5.99 -27.54 14.25
N ARG A 687 -4.73 -27.41 14.66
CA ARG A 687 -4.16 -28.18 15.79
C ARG A 687 -4.84 -27.87 17.12
N SER A 688 -5.37 -26.67 17.28
CA SER A 688 -6.12 -26.23 18.47
C SER A 688 -7.64 -26.37 18.32
N TRP A 689 -8.11 -26.83 17.15
CA TRP A 689 -9.54 -26.93 16.86
C TRP A 689 -10.20 -28.07 17.65
N THR A 690 -11.37 -27.81 18.23
CA THR A 690 -12.15 -28.80 18.99
C THR A 690 -13.59 -28.90 18.49
N GLU A 691 -14.30 -29.97 18.86
CA GLU A 691 -15.74 -30.10 18.58
C GLU A 691 -16.61 -29.07 19.32
N GLN A 692 -16.06 -28.38 20.33
CA GLN A 692 -16.74 -27.32 21.07
C GLN A 692 -16.40 -25.92 20.55
N GLY A 693 -15.42 -25.83 19.65
CA GLY A 693 -14.96 -24.60 19.03
C GLY A 693 -13.56 -24.21 19.48
N VAL A 694 -13.26 -22.92 19.30
CA VAL A 694 -12.03 -22.27 19.72
C VAL A 694 -12.36 -20.95 20.42
N PHE A 695 -11.36 -20.34 21.03
CA PHE A 695 -11.39 -19.01 21.60
C PHE A 695 -10.22 -18.21 21.04
N SER A 696 -10.00 -16.99 21.55
CA SER A 696 -8.86 -16.16 21.15
C SER A 696 -7.50 -16.84 21.39
N ALA A 697 -7.42 -17.75 22.36
CA ALA A 697 -6.21 -18.46 22.78
C ALA A 697 -6.28 -19.97 22.55
N SER A 698 -5.18 -20.60 22.12
CA SER A 698 -5.12 -22.05 21.82
C SER A 698 -5.33 -22.99 23.01
N ASN A 699 -5.10 -22.50 24.24
CA ASN A 699 -5.18 -23.27 25.48
C ASN A 699 -6.49 -23.03 26.26
N SER A 700 -7.46 -22.32 25.68
CA SER A 700 -8.69 -21.92 26.35
C SER A 700 -9.58 -23.11 26.73
N THR A 701 -10.24 -23.02 27.89
CA THR A 701 -11.28 -23.99 28.31
C THR A 701 -12.71 -23.51 28.00
N ILE A 702 -12.85 -22.30 27.48
CA ILE A 702 -14.10 -21.75 26.95
C ILE A 702 -13.97 -21.56 25.45
N HIS A 703 -15.10 -21.37 24.78
CA HIS A 703 -15.16 -21.12 23.33
C HIS A 703 -16.14 -19.99 23.06
N ASP A 704 -15.87 -19.19 22.03
CA ASP A 704 -16.75 -18.14 21.56
C ASP A 704 -17.13 -18.34 20.08
N VAL A 705 -18.27 -17.78 19.70
CA VAL A 705 -18.83 -17.95 18.36
C VAL A 705 -18.10 -17.12 17.29
N ASP A 706 -17.37 -16.06 17.65
CA ASP A 706 -16.68 -15.19 16.69
C ASP A 706 -15.46 -15.93 16.13
N ASP A 707 -14.55 -16.34 17.01
CA ASP A 707 -13.35 -17.10 16.63
C ASP A 707 -13.71 -18.47 16.06
N THR A 708 -14.72 -19.13 16.64
CA THR A 708 -15.22 -20.41 16.09
C THR A 708 -15.81 -20.22 14.69
N ALA A 709 -16.61 -19.19 14.43
CA ALA A 709 -17.18 -18.96 13.10
C ALA A 709 -16.10 -18.57 12.08
N MET A 710 -15.15 -17.73 12.49
CA MET A 710 -14.01 -17.34 11.65
C MET A 710 -13.15 -18.54 11.28
N GLY A 711 -12.75 -19.34 12.28
CA GLY A 711 -11.98 -20.56 12.12
C GLY A 711 -12.70 -21.59 11.27
N PHE A 712 -13.98 -21.88 11.58
CA PHE A 712 -14.79 -22.79 10.79
C PHE A 712 -14.82 -22.40 9.32
N ARG A 713 -15.07 -21.11 9.02
CA ARG A 713 -15.15 -20.61 7.65
C ARG A 713 -13.84 -20.74 6.91
N LEU A 714 -12.74 -20.31 7.53
CA LEU A 714 -11.42 -20.34 6.91
C LEU A 714 -10.91 -21.78 6.75
N LEU A 715 -10.93 -22.58 7.81
CA LEU A 715 -10.55 -23.98 7.78
C LEU A 715 -11.35 -24.75 6.73
N ARG A 716 -12.68 -24.58 6.71
CA ARG A 716 -13.51 -25.22 5.69
C ARG A 716 -13.06 -24.79 4.30
N LEU A 717 -13.04 -23.50 3.98
CA LEU A 717 -12.69 -23.02 2.62
C LEU A 717 -11.29 -23.43 2.14
N HIS A 718 -10.38 -23.77 3.05
CA HIS A 718 -9.05 -24.30 2.74
C HIS A 718 -8.95 -25.84 2.78
N GLY A 719 -10.08 -26.54 2.88
CA GLY A 719 -10.18 -27.99 2.72
C GLY A 719 -10.01 -28.81 4.01
N TYR A 720 -9.88 -28.16 5.17
CA TYR A 720 -9.83 -28.86 6.46
C TYR A 720 -11.20 -29.43 6.83
N GLN A 721 -11.17 -30.57 7.53
CA GLN A 721 -12.39 -31.27 7.93
C GLN A 721 -12.93 -30.68 9.23
N VAL A 722 -13.91 -29.80 9.13
CA VAL A 722 -14.59 -29.17 10.28
C VAL A 722 -16.11 -29.40 10.23
N SER A 723 -16.66 -29.86 11.35
CA SER A 723 -18.09 -30.15 11.50
C SER A 723 -18.88 -28.91 11.90
N ALA A 724 -20.03 -28.68 11.26
CA ALA A 724 -20.95 -27.61 11.64
C ALA A 724 -21.59 -27.82 13.02
N ASP A 725 -21.50 -29.03 13.58
CA ASP A 725 -22.05 -29.35 14.90
C ASP A 725 -21.37 -28.56 16.02
N VAL A 726 -20.18 -27.99 15.76
CA VAL A 726 -19.50 -27.05 16.65
C VAL A 726 -20.43 -25.93 17.11
N PHE A 727 -21.34 -25.47 16.24
CA PHE A 727 -22.26 -24.37 16.53
C PHE A 727 -23.42 -24.72 17.46
N ARG A 728 -23.67 -26.01 17.74
CA ARG A 728 -24.74 -26.43 18.66
C ARG A 728 -24.53 -25.91 20.08
N HIS A 729 -23.28 -25.68 20.48
CA HIS A 729 -22.95 -25.17 21.81
C HIS A 729 -23.35 -23.69 21.99
N PHE A 730 -23.44 -22.93 20.90
CA PHE A 730 -23.81 -21.52 20.89
C PHE A 730 -25.30 -21.30 20.62
N GLU A 731 -26.03 -22.35 20.26
CA GLU A 731 -27.45 -22.31 19.95
C GLU A 731 -28.29 -22.63 21.19
N LYS A 732 -29.33 -21.83 21.40
CA LYS A 732 -30.36 -22.11 22.40
C LYS A 732 -31.68 -21.50 21.97
N ASP A 733 -32.73 -22.31 21.98
CA ASP A 733 -34.12 -21.91 21.66
C ASP A 733 -34.26 -21.23 20.27
N GLY A 734 -33.41 -21.61 19.30
CA GLY A 734 -33.37 -21.05 17.95
C GLY A 734 -32.59 -19.74 17.81
N GLU A 735 -31.92 -19.29 18.88
CA GLU A 735 -31.05 -18.12 18.90
C GLU A 735 -29.58 -18.51 19.11
N PHE A 736 -28.67 -17.64 18.65
CA PHE A 736 -27.22 -17.85 18.79
C PHE A 736 -26.60 -16.79 19.70
N PHE A 737 -25.62 -17.19 20.50
CA PHE A 737 -25.00 -16.35 21.52
C PHE A 737 -23.49 -16.34 21.40
N CYS A 738 -22.85 -15.27 21.91
CA CYS A 738 -21.40 -15.09 21.84
C CYS A 738 -20.62 -16.20 22.57
N LEU A 739 -21.14 -16.65 23.71
CA LEU A 739 -20.56 -17.71 24.52
C LEU A 739 -21.63 -18.76 24.85
N ALA A 740 -21.23 -20.02 24.90
CA ALA A 740 -22.12 -21.13 25.20
C ALA A 740 -22.84 -20.96 26.55
N GLY A 741 -24.16 -21.19 26.57
CA GLY A 741 -24.97 -21.13 27.80
C GLY A 741 -25.32 -19.72 28.30
N GLN A 742 -25.04 -18.67 27.53
CA GLN A 742 -25.30 -17.27 27.90
C GLN A 742 -26.37 -16.61 27.02
N SER A 743 -26.64 -15.33 27.26
CA SER A 743 -27.66 -14.54 26.55
C SER A 743 -27.11 -13.30 25.82
N THR A 744 -25.79 -13.21 25.64
CA THR A 744 -25.12 -12.05 25.03
C THR A 744 -24.98 -12.22 23.52
N GLN A 745 -25.32 -11.18 22.75
CA GLN A 745 -25.23 -11.14 21.28
C GLN A 745 -24.50 -9.86 20.85
N GLY A 746 -23.44 -10.00 20.05
CA GLY A 746 -22.64 -8.89 19.49
C GLY A 746 -22.76 -8.81 17.98
N VAL A 747 -22.56 -7.62 17.38
CA VAL A 747 -22.64 -7.43 15.92
C VAL A 747 -21.55 -8.23 15.20
N THR A 748 -20.29 -8.10 15.62
CA THR A 748 -19.15 -8.77 14.98
C THR A 748 -19.22 -10.31 15.08
N PRO A 749 -19.49 -10.92 16.26
CA PRO A 749 -19.66 -12.38 16.34
C PRO A 749 -20.81 -12.91 15.47
N MET A 750 -21.94 -12.19 15.43
CA MET A 750 -23.07 -12.58 14.57
C MET A 750 -22.78 -12.39 13.09
N TYR A 751 -21.95 -11.41 12.72
CA TYR A 751 -21.46 -11.22 11.36
C TYR A 751 -20.51 -12.34 10.93
N SER A 752 -19.57 -12.74 11.80
CA SER A 752 -18.70 -13.89 11.55
C SER A 752 -19.50 -15.17 11.36
N LEU A 753 -20.48 -15.42 12.24
CA LEU A 753 -21.40 -16.55 12.11
C LEU A 753 -22.25 -16.47 10.84
N TYR A 754 -22.72 -15.28 10.45
CA TYR A 754 -23.43 -15.08 9.19
C TYR A 754 -22.56 -15.50 8.00
N ARG A 755 -21.31 -15.03 7.93
CA ARG A 755 -20.38 -15.42 6.85
C ARG A 755 -20.07 -16.91 6.85
N ALA A 756 -19.88 -17.52 8.03
CA ALA A 756 -19.67 -18.96 8.17
C ALA A 756 -20.89 -19.77 7.71
N SER A 757 -22.10 -19.29 8.00
CA SER A 757 -23.34 -19.95 7.60
C SER A 757 -23.58 -19.94 6.09
N GLN A 758 -22.91 -19.08 5.31
CA GLN A 758 -23.07 -19.01 3.86
C GLN A 758 -22.32 -20.13 3.11
N ILE A 759 -21.45 -20.88 3.78
CA ILE A 759 -20.70 -22.02 3.21
C ILE A 759 -21.22 -23.38 3.71
N LEU A 760 -22.50 -23.44 4.05
CA LEU A 760 -23.15 -24.66 4.55
C LEU A 760 -23.25 -25.74 3.47
N PHE A 761 -23.27 -27.00 3.90
CA PHE A 761 -23.58 -28.18 3.08
C PHE A 761 -25.07 -28.57 3.20
N PRO A 762 -25.63 -29.34 2.25
CA PRO A 762 -27.08 -29.57 2.16
C PRO A 762 -27.77 -30.06 3.44
N GLU A 763 -27.11 -30.90 4.24
CA GLU A 763 -27.69 -31.53 5.45
C GLU A 763 -27.40 -30.76 6.76
N GLU A 764 -26.70 -29.63 6.70
CA GLU A 764 -26.26 -28.89 7.90
C GLU A 764 -27.36 -27.96 8.44
N LYS A 765 -28.37 -28.54 9.10
CA LYS A 765 -29.51 -27.79 9.65
C LYS A 765 -29.09 -26.63 10.58
N ILE A 766 -28.09 -26.84 11.44
CA ILE A 766 -27.61 -25.83 12.39
C ILE A 766 -27.14 -24.55 11.69
N LEU A 767 -26.49 -24.65 10.52
CA LEU A 767 -26.08 -23.49 9.74
C LEU A 767 -27.24 -22.83 9.01
N LYS A 768 -28.27 -23.59 8.59
CA LYS A 768 -29.51 -23.00 8.05
C LYS A 768 -30.19 -22.13 9.11
N ASP A 769 -30.27 -22.63 10.33
CA ASP A 769 -30.82 -21.90 11.48
C ASP A 769 -29.96 -20.67 11.82
N ALA A 770 -28.62 -20.82 11.83
CA ALA A 770 -27.67 -19.73 12.02
C ALA A 770 -27.80 -18.63 10.95
N LYS A 771 -27.86 -19.00 9.66
CA LYS A 771 -28.03 -18.06 8.54
C LYS A 771 -29.31 -17.24 8.72
N LYS A 772 -30.42 -17.91 9.06
CA LYS A 772 -31.72 -17.27 9.27
C LYS A 772 -31.69 -16.29 10.45
N PHE A 773 -31.17 -16.73 11.60
CA PHE A 773 -31.08 -15.92 12.80
C PHE A 773 -30.18 -14.70 12.60
N THR A 774 -28.94 -14.91 12.17
CA THR A 774 -27.95 -13.85 12.00
C THR A 774 -28.34 -12.84 10.93
N SER A 775 -28.92 -13.27 9.81
CA SER A 775 -29.46 -12.36 8.79
C SER A 775 -30.51 -11.41 9.37
N LYS A 776 -31.44 -11.95 10.16
CA LYS A 776 -32.48 -11.16 10.80
C LYS A 776 -31.88 -10.17 11.80
N PHE A 777 -31.02 -10.67 12.70
CA PHE A 777 -30.33 -9.85 13.71
C PHE A 777 -29.56 -8.68 13.09
N LEU A 778 -28.74 -8.94 12.07
CA LEU A 778 -27.91 -7.92 11.43
C LEU A 778 -28.75 -6.88 10.67
N ARG A 779 -29.84 -7.29 10.00
CA ARG A 779 -30.77 -6.36 9.34
C ARG A 779 -31.54 -5.50 10.34
N GLU A 780 -31.92 -6.04 11.49
CA GLU A 780 -32.54 -5.25 12.58
C GLU A 780 -31.56 -4.22 13.16
N LYS A 781 -30.29 -4.58 13.32
CA LYS A 781 -29.23 -3.63 13.73
C LYS A 781 -28.96 -2.56 12.68
N GLN A 782 -28.96 -2.93 11.40
CA GLN A 782 -28.85 -1.98 10.28
C GLN A 782 -30.02 -0.99 10.27
N ALA A 783 -31.26 -1.47 10.40
CA ALA A 783 -32.46 -0.63 10.38
C ALA A 783 -32.56 0.32 11.59
N SER A 784 -31.92 0.00 12.70
CA SER A 784 -31.87 0.82 13.91
C SER A 784 -30.65 1.76 13.99
N ASN A 785 -29.82 1.82 12.93
CA ASN A 785 -28.55 2.56 12.91
C ASN A 785 -27.59 2.17 14.04
N LYS A 786 -27.65 0.91 14.49
CA LYS A 786 -26.81 0.32 15.54
C LYS A 786 -25.67 -0.52 14.99
N LEU A 787 -25.38 -0.34 13.70
CA LEU A 787 -24.37 -1.08 12.96
C LEU A 787 -23.16 -0.15 12.77
N LEU A 788 -22.19 -0.29 13.67
CA LEU A 788 -20.98 0.53 13.70
C LEU A 788 -19.86 -0.09 12.82
N ASP A 789 -19.94 -1.39 12.57
CA ASP A 789 -18.99 -2.13 11.74
C ASP A 789 -19.18 -1.82 10.24
N LYS A 790 -18.29 -0.98 9.70
CA LYS A 790 -18.29 -0.49 8.30
C LYS A 790 -18.37 -1.57 7.21
N TRP A 791 -18.07 -2.84 7.52
CA TRP A 791 -18.03 -3.95 6.56
C TRP A 791 -19.28 -4.85 6.52
N VAL A 792 -20.25 -4.68 7.42
CA VAL A 792 -21.42 -5.57 7.44
C VAL A 792 -22.40 -5.27 6.31
N GLY A 793 -22.54 -3.99 5.93
CA GLY A 793 -23.50 -3.56 4.91
C GLY A 793 -23.33 -4.29 3.57
N TYR A 794 -22.10 -4.34 3.04
CA TYR A 794 -21.81 -5.04 1.78
C TYR A 794 -22.20 -6.52 1.84
N ALA A 795 -21.91 -7.22 2.93
CA ALA A 795 -22.19 -8.66 3.03
C ALA A 795 -23.69 -8.99 3.13
N LEU A 796 -24.50 -8.08 3.67
CA LEU A 796 -25.96 -8.23 3.72
C LEU A 796 -26.62 -7.97 2.37
N ASP A 797 -26.00 -7.13 1.54
CA ASP A 797 -26.49 -6.79 0.19
C ASP A 797 -25.98 -7.77 -0.86
N VAL A 798 -24.78 -8.32 -0.67
CA VAL A 798 -24.11 -9.26 -1.59
C VAL A 798 -23.77 -10.56 -0.84
N PRO A 799 -24.60 -11.62 -0.96
CA PRO A 799 -24.31 -12.90 -0.34
C PRO A 799 -23.04 -13.53 -0.93
N TRP A 800 -22.37 -14.43 -0.20
CA TRP A 800 -21.12 -15.03 -0.65
C TRP A 800 -21.20 -15.68 -2.04
N TYR A 801 -22.31 -16.32 -2.39
CA TYR A 801 -22.53 -16.91 -3.71
C TYR A 801 -22.54 -15.88 -4.85
N ALA A 802 -22.85 -14.61 -4.58
CA ALA A 802 -22.79 -13.51 -5.54
C ALA A 802 -21.53 -12.63 -5.39
N SER A 803 -20.70 -12.84 -4.37
CA SER A 803 -19.49 -12.06 -4.12
C SER A 803 -18.35 -12.50 -5.05
N LEU A 804 -17.97 -11.61 -5.96
CA LEU A 804 -16.81 -11.77 -6.85
C LEU A 804 -15.54 -11.22 -6.19
N PRO A 805 -14.38 -11.89 -6.31
CA PRO A 805 -13.15 -11.54 -5.58
C PRO A 805 -12.73 -10.06 -5.69
N ARG A 806 -12.68 -9.50 -6.91
CA ARG A 806 -12.26 -8.10 -7.10
C ARG A 806 -13.31 -7.09 -6.66
N VAL A 807 -14.59 -7.46 -6.65
CA VAL A 807 -15.66 -6.59 -6.17
C VAL A 807 -15.57 -6.48 -4.66
N GLU A 808 -15.50 -7.61 -3.96
CA GLU A 808 -15.28 -7.63 -2.50
C GLU A 808 -14.01 -6.88 -2.12
N THR A 809 -12.91 -7.15 -2.82
CA THR A 809 -11.64 -6.45 -2.60
C THR A 809 -11.78 -4.94 -2.76
N ARG A 810 -12.49 -4.48 -3.81
CA ARG A 810 -12.65 -3.05 -4.07
C ARG A 810 -13.38 -2.34 -2.94
N PHE A 811 -14.50 -2.88 -2.48
CA PHE A 811 -15.23 -2.32 -1.35
C PHE A 811 -14.43 -2.42 -0.06
N TYR A 812 -13.70 -3.52 0.13
CA TYR A 812 -12.93 -3.74 1.34
C TYR A 812 -11.71 -2.82 1.46
N LEU A 813 -11.10 -2.42 0.34
CA LEU A 813 -10.04 -1.40 0.31
C LEU A 813 -10.48 -0.04 0.88
N ASP A 814 -11.75 0.33 0.68
CA ASP A 814 -12.32 1.58 1.22
C ASP A 814 -12.76 1.41 2.69
N GLN A 815 -12.94 0.16 3.14
CA GLN A 815 -13.38 -0.16 4.49
C GLN A 815 -12.21 -0.41 5.44
N TYR A 816 -11.14 -1.07 5.02
CA TYR A 816 -10.04 -1.44 5.92
C TYR A 816 -9.27 -0.21 6.40
N GLY A 817 -9.17 0.00 7.71
CA GLY A 817 -8.56 1.20 8.28
C GLY A 817 -7.04 1.13 8.42
N GLY A 818 -6.41 0.01 8.06
CA GLY A 818 -4.97 -0.17 8.27
C GLY A 818 -4.61 -0.07 9.75
N ALA A 819 -3.55 0.66 10.08
CA ALA A 819 -3.11 0.86 11.46
C ALA A 819 -4.06 1.73 12.31
N ASP A 820 -5.02 2.42 11.67
CA ASP A 820 -5.97 3.29 12.36
C ASP A 820 -7.13 2.52 13.00
N ASP A 821 -7.37 1.27 12.59
CA ASP A 821 -8.39 0.41 13.20
C ASP A 821 -8.03 0.13 14.68
N VAL A 822 -9.01 0.29 15.57
CA VAL A 822 -8.87 0.09 17.02
C VAL A 822 -9.92 -0.89 17.52
N TRP A 823 -9.48 -1.78 18.39
CA TRP A 823 -10.31 -2.80 19.02
C TRP A 823 -10.76 -2.36 20.41
N ILE A 824 -11.94 -2.80 20.81
CA ILE A 824 -12.57 -2.43 22.09
C ILE A 824 -12.54 -3.64 23.03
N GLY A 825 -11.64 -3.61 24.01
CA GLY A 825 -11.59 -4.54 25.13
C GLY A 825 -12.05 -3.85 26.42
N LYS A 826 -11.41 -4.18 27.56
CA LYS A 826 -11.52 -3.35 28.79
C LYS A 826 -10.96 -1.95 28.59
N THR A 827 -9.99 -1.84 27.69
CA THR A 827 -9.41 -0.62 27.16
C THR A 827 -9.40 -0.69 25.65
N LEU A 828 -9.12 0.43 24.99
CA LEU A 828 -8.77 0.42 23.58
C LEU A 828 -7.47 -0.35 23.38
N TYR A 829 -7.37 -1.11 22.29
CA TYR A 829 -6.13 -1.80 21.92
C TYR A 829 -5.98 -1.96 20.41
N ARG A 830 -4.74 -2.20 19.97
CA ARG A 830 -4.36 -2.40 18.57
C ARG A 830 -3.71 -3.76 18.39
N LEU A 831 -3.96 -4.38 17.25
CA LEU A 831 -3.37 -5.66 16.83
C LEU A 831 -2.55 -5.43 15.57
N HIS A 832 -1.23 -5.35 15.72
CA HIS A 832 -0.33 -4.87 14.66
C HIS A 832 -0.29 -5.82 13.45
N ASN A 833 -0.42 -7.13 13.69
CA ASN A 833 -0.47 -8.14 12.62
C ASN A 833 -1.84 -8.29 11.94
N VAL A 834 -2.88 -7.59 12.44
CA VAL A 834 -4.23 -7.60 11.86
C VAL A 834 -4.59 -6.27 11.22
N SER A 835 -4.14 -5.16 11.83
CA SER A 835 -4.46 -3.78 11.48
C SER A 835 -3.16 -3.08 11.06
N SER A 836 -2.78 -3.24 9.78
CA SER A 836 -1.45 -2.89 9.26
C SER A 836 -1.54 -2.05 7.98
N ASN A 837 -0.77 -0.95 7.96
CA ASN A 837 -0.60 -0.15 6.75
C ASN A 837 0.17 -0.90 5.65
N ASN A 838 1.02 -1.87 6.01
CA ASN A 838 1.70 -2.69 5.00
C ASN A 838 0.70 -3.51 4.18
N TYR A 839 -0.34 -4.06 4.84
CA TYR A 839 -1.39 -4.81 4.15
C TYR A 839 -2.17 -3.90 3.19
N LEU A 840 -2.56 -2.72 3.67
CA LEU A 840 -3.34 -1.77 2.89
C LEU A 840 -2.57 -1.23 1.68
N GLU A 841 -1.30 -0.85 1.86
CA GLU A 841 -0.49 -0.30 0.78
C GLU A 841 -0.12 -1.36 -0.27
N LEU A 842 0.20 -2.59 0.13
CA LEU A 842 0.37 -3.70 -0.81
C LEU A 842 -0.92 -3.95 -1.59
N ALA A 843 -2.07 -3.97 -0.93
CA ALA A 843 -3.36 -4.22 -1.56
C ALA A 843 -3.73 -3.14 -2.59
N LYS A 844 -3.50 -1.85 -2.27
CA LYS A 844 -3.70 -0.75 -3.23
C LYS A 844 -2.77 -0.88 -4.43
N LEU A 845 -1.49 -1.17 -4.20
CA LEU A 845 -0.49 -1.28 -5.24
C LEU A 845 -0.79 -2.46 -6.18
N ASP A 846 -1.14 -3.61 -5.59
CA ASP A 846 -1.53 -4.81 -6.31
C ASP A 846 -2.80 -4.62 -7.13
N TYR A 847 -3.84 -4.03 -6.52
CA TYR A 847 -5.10 -3.75 -7.19
C TYR A 847 -4.89 -2.84 -8.40
N LYS A 848 -4.09 -1.77 -8.24
CA LYS A 848 -3.74 -0.85 -9.34
C LYS A 848 -2.94 -1.55 -10.45
N ASN A 849 -2.04 -2.47 -10.09
CA ASN A 849 -1.27 -3.24 -11.05
C ASN A 849 -2.18 -4.17 -11.88
N CYS A 850 -3.08 -4.92 -11.22
CA CYS A 850 -4.06 -5.77 -11.88
C CYS A 850 -5.00 -4.95 -12.78
N GLN A 851 -5.52 -3.83 -12.28
CA GLN A 851 -6.40 -2.93 -13.03
C GLN A 851 -5.72 -2.38 -14.29
N GLY A 852 -4.45 -1.99 -14.19
CA GLY A 852 -3.67 -1.52 -15.35
C GLY A 852 -3.50 -2.59 -16.43
N LEU A 853 -3.31 -3.85 -16.04
CA LEU A 853 -3.30 -4.98 -16.97
C LEU A 853 -4.67 -5.20 -17.59
N HIS A 854 -5.73 -5.22 -16.78
CA HIS A 854 -7.08 -5.49 -17.27
C HIS A 854 -7.56 -4.41 -18.26
N LEU A 855 -7.11 -3.16 -18.10
CA LEU A 855 -7.39 -2.10 -19.07
C LEU A 855 -6.74 -2.36 -20.45
N ARG A 856 -5.51 -2.88 -20.49
CA ARG A 856 -4.83 -3.25 -21.75
C ARG A 856 -5.51 -4.43 -22.44
N GLU A 857 -5.93 -5.40 -21.66
CA GLU A 857 -6.68 -6.56 -22.15
C GLU A 857 -8.06 -6.18 -22.67
N TRP A 858 -8.74 -5.23 -22.02
CA TRP A 858 -9.99 -4.67 -22.50
C TRP A 858 -9.83 -4.06 -23.89
N ASN A 859 -8.78 -3.26 -24.12
CA ASN A 859 -8.49 -2.71 -25.45
C ASN A 859 -8.31 -3.82 -26.50
N THR A 860 -7.67 -4.92 -26.12
CA THR A 860 -7.49 -6.10 -26.97
C THR A 860 -8.85 -6.74 -27.32
N ILE A 861 -9.74 -6.88 -26.34
CA ILE A 861 -11.11 -7.42 -26.54
C ILE A 861 -11.94 -6.50 -27.42
N HIS A 862 -11.91 -5.18 -27.17
CA HIS A 862 -12.65 -4.20 -27.94
C HIS A 862 -12.20 -4.20 -29.42
N LYS A 863 -10.88 -4.26 -29.66
CA LYS A 863 -10.31 -4.39 -31.01
C LYS A 863 -10.78 -5.68 -31.68
N TRP A 864 -10.65 -6.82 -31.00
CA TRP A 864 -11.12 -8.12 -31.52
C TRP A 864 -12.61 -8.11 -31.85
N TYR A 865 -13.45 -7.55 -30.98
CA TYR A 865 -14.90 -7.39 -31.22
C TYR A 865 -15.20 -6.60 -32.49
N THR A 866 -14.47 -5.50 -32.70
CA THR A 866 -14.62 -4.63 -33.88
C THR A 866 -14.14 -5.33 -35.15
N GLU A 867 -12.97 -5.99 -35.11
CA GLU A 867 -12.41 -6.73 -36.24
C GLU A 867 -13.28 -7.91 -36.66
N CYS A 868 -13.94 -8.57 -35.71
CA CYS A 868 -14.88 -9.66 -35.96
C CYS A 868 -16.29 -9.17 -36.34
N ASN A 869 -16.52 -7.85 -36.32
CA ASN A 869 -17.81 -7.20 -36.56
C ASN A 869 -18.95 -7.83 -35.74
N LEU A 870 -18.71 -8.11 -34.45
CA LEU A 870 -19.65 -8.85 -33.61
C LEU A 870 -20.99 -8.12 -33.37
N GLU A 871 -21.02 -6.80 -33.58
CA GLU A 871 -22.24 -5.99 -33.54
C GLU A 871 -23.30 -6.49 -34.54
N GLN A 872 -22.88 -6.95 -35.73
CA GLN A 872 -23.80 -7.50 -36.74
C GLN A 872 -24.48 -8.81 -36.28
N PHE A 873 -23.91 -9.48 -35.28
CA PHE A 873 -24.38 -10.74 -34.71
C PHE A 873 -25.19 -10.53 -33.41
N GLY A 874 -25.62 -9.29 -33.14
CA GLY A 874 -26.47 -8.95 -32.01
C GLY A 874 -25.73 -8.66 -30.71
N MET A 875 -24.40 -8.65 -30.71
CA MET A 875 -23.62 -8.32 -29.51
C MET A 875 -23.54 -6.82 -29.29
N SER A 876 -24.12 -6.32 -28.20
CA SER A 876 -23.94 -4.92 -27.81
C SER A 876 -22.56 -4.69 -27.16
N LYS A 877 -22.05 -3.45 -27.25
CA LYS A 877 -20.83 -3.06 -26.54
C LYS A 877 -20.94 -3.22 -25.02
N ARG A 878 -22.15 -3.07 -24.47
CA ARG A 878 -22.44 -3.27 -23.05
C ARG A 878 -22.29 -4.73 -22.65
N ASP A 879 -22.83 -5.65 -23.44
CA ASP A 879 -22.76 -7.09 -23.14
C ASP A 879 -21.32 -7.62 -23.30
N MET A 880 -20.57 -7.09 -24.27
CA MET A 880 -19.13 -7.33 -24.38
C MET A 880 -18.38 -6.90 -23.12
N LEU A 881 -18.64 -5.67 -22.64
CA LEU A 881 -18.02 -5.16 -21.42
C LEU A 881 -18.38 -6.00 -20.21
N PHE A 882 -19.65 -6.38 -20.11
CA PHE A 882 -20.11 -7.24 -19.03
C PHE A 882 -19.44 -8.61 -19.05
N GLY A 883 -19.30 -9.23 -20.23
CA GLY A 883 -18.58 -10.49 -20.40
C GLY A 883 -17.13 -10.42 -19.93
N TYR A 884 -16.42 -9.32 -20.25
CA TYR A 884 -15.06 -9.12 -19.77
C TYR A 884 -14.97 -8.78 -18.27
N TYR A 885 -15.87 -7.94 -17.77
CA TYR A 885 -15.96 -7.58 -16.36
C TYR A 885 -16.13 -8.83 -15.48
N LEU A 886 -17.02 -9.75 -15.86
CA LEU A 886 -17.25 -10.95 -15.06
C LEU A 886 -16.02 -11.87 -15.01
N ALA A 887 -15.32 -12.02 -16.14
CA ALA A 887 -14.08 -12.80 -16.20
C ALA A 887 -12.97 -12.16 -15.36
N SER A 888 -12.75 -10.84 -15.50
CA SER A 888 -11.71 -10.09 -14.77
C SER A 888 -11.97 -9.91 -13.29
N ALA A 889 -13.23 -9.82 -12.88
CA ALA A 889 -13.61 -9.75 -11.48
C ALA A 889 -13.44 -11.11 -10.76
N SER A 890 -13.47 -12.21 -11.51
CA SER A 890 -13.36 -13.59 -11.01
C SER A 890 -11.93 -14.13 -11.05
N ILE A 891 -11.26 -14.07 -12.20
CA ILE A 891 -9.85 -14.46 -12.41
C ILE A 891 -9.06 -13.19 -12.68
N TYR A 892 -8.54 -12.58 -11.62
CA TYR A 892 -7.93 -11.26 -11.69
C TYR A 892 -6.41 -11.30 -11.80
N GLU A 893 -5.81 -12.44 -11.48
CA GLU A 893 -4.38 -12.61 -11.37
C GLU A 893 -3.68 -12.32 -12.71
N PRO A 894 -2.57 -11.56 -12.72
CA PRO A 894 -1.82 -11.26 -13.94
C PRO A 894 -1.38 -12.50 -14.71
N GLU A 895 -0.86 -13.50 -14.01
CA GLU A 895 -0.36 -14.76 -14.54
C GLU A 895 -1.45 -15.64 -15.19
N ARG A 896 -2.73 -15.37 -14.88
CA ARG A 896 -3.91 -16.08 -15.41
C ARG A 896 -4.63 -15.32 -16.54
N ALA A 897 -3.94 -14.39 -17.20
CA ALA A 897 -4.52 -13.59 -18.29
C ALA A 897 -5.14 -14.42 -19.42
N LYS A 898 -4.53 -15.56 -19.79
CA LYS A 898 -5.06 -16.42 -20.86
C LYS A 898 -6.40 -17.05 -20.50
N GLU A 899 -6.53 -17.53 -19.26
CA GLU A 899 -7.77 -18.09 -18.72
C GLU A 899 -8.90 -17.05 -18.75
N ARG A 900 -8.59 -15.84 -18.27
CA ARG A 900 -9.52 -14.70 -18.25
C ARG A 900 -9.96 -14.27 -19.65
N LEU A 901 -9.02 -14.14 -20.59
CA LEU A 901 -9.32 -13.77 -21.98
C LEU A 901 -10.13 -14.87 -22.68
N ALA A 902 -9.77 -16.15 -22.49
CA ALA A 902 -10.50 -17.28 -23.03
C ALA A 902 -11.94 -17.32 -22.49
N TRP A 903 -12.13 -17.09 -21.19
CA TRP A 903 -13.46 -16.94 -20.59
C TRP A 903 -14.26 -15.84 -21.28
N ALA A 904 -13.73 -14.61 -21.29
CA ALA A 904 -14.44 -13.45 -21.83
C ALA A 904 -14.84 -13.68 -23.30
N GLN A 905 -13.91 -14.16 -24.14
CA GLN A 905 -14.16 -14.38 -25.56
C GLN A 905 -15.13 -15.52 -25.82
N ALA A 906 -15.03 -16.63 -25.07
CA ALA A 906 -15.99 -17.71 -25.15
C ALA A 906 -17.40 -17.22 -24.80
N ARG A 907 -17.51 -16.43 -23.73
CA ARG A 907 -18.79 -15.93 -23.25
C ARG A 907 -19.44 -14.95 -24.22
N ILE A 908 -18.64 -14.08 -24.85
CA ILE A 908 -19.07 -13.14 -25.88
C ILE A 908 -19.52 -13.87 -27.15
N LEU A 909 -18.74 -14.85 -27.62
CA LEU A 909 -19.08 -15.61 -28.83
C LEU A 909 -20.34 -16.44 -28.65
N MET A 910 -20.51 -17.03 -27.47
CA MET A 910 -21.70 -17.80 -27.13
C MET A 910 -22.96 -16.91 -27.17
N GLU A 911 -22.93 -15.71 -26.58
CA GLU A 911 -24.03 -14.75 -26.71
C GLU A 911 -24.26 -14.30 -28.16
N ALA A 912 -23.19 -14.11 -28.94
CA ALA A 912 -23.32 -13.74 -30.36
C ALA A 912 -24.03 -14.83 -31.18
N VAL A 913 -23.70 -16.10 -30.92
CA VAL A 913 -24.36 -17.26 -31.54
C VAL A 913 -25.83 -17.29 -31.19
N VAL A 914 -26.21 -16.99 -29.95
CA VAL A 914 -27.62 -17.04 -29.58
C VAL A 914 -28.39 -15.84 -30.13
N SER A 915 -27.86 -14.64 -29.95
CA SER A 915 -28.46 -13.38 -30.42
C SER A 915 -28.73 -13.42 -31.92
N SER A 916 -27.83 -14.02 -32.70
CA SER A 916 -27.98 -14.20 -34.15
C SER A 916 -29.14 -15.14 -34.58
N PHE A 917 -29.74 -15.87 -33.63
CA PHE A 917 -30.74 -16.93 -33.86
C PHE A 917 -31.95 -16.86 -32.90
N GLU A 918 -32.14 -15.76 -32.16
CA GLU A 918 -33.27 -15.57 -31.22
C GLU A 918 -34.65 -15.77 -31.89
N ASN A 919 -34.76 -15.47 -33.19
CA ASN A 919 -36.00 -15.60 -33.98
C ASN A 919 -35.91 -16.68 -35.08
N LYS A 920 -34.95 -17.60 -35.01
CA LYS A 920 -34.71 -18.63 -36.03
C LYS A 920 -35.05 -20.03 -35.52
N GLY A 921 -35.49 -20.90 -36.42
CA GLY A 921 -35.95 -22.25 -36.09
C GLY A 921 -34.81 -23.28 -35.97
N THR A 922 -35.19 -24.50 -35.60
CA THR A 922 -34.29 -25.66 -35.45
C THR A 922 -33.49 -25.95 -36.73
N TRP A 923 -34.07 -25.70 -37.91
CA TRP A 923 -33.41 -25.92 -39.20
C TRP A 923 -32.20 -25.00 -39.40
N GLU A 924 -32.34 -23.70 -39.15
CA GLU A 924 -31.26 -22.73 -39.27
C GLU A 924 -30.12 -23.02 -38.29
N ARG A 925 -30.46 -23.47 -37.07
CA ARG A 925 -29.47 -23.93 -36.08
C ARG A 925 -28.75 -25.19 -36.55
N GLY A 926 -29.48 -26.14 -37.16
CA GLY A 926 -28.91 -27.33 -37.79
C GLY A 926 -27.95 -26.99 -38.93
N ALA A 927 -28.29 -26.02 -39.76
CA ALA A 927 -27.42 -25.53 -40.83
C ALA A 927 -26.12 -24.91 -40.28
N PHE A 928 -26.20 -24.15 -39.18
CA PHE A 928 -25.03 -23.60 -38.49
C PHE A 928 -24.09 -24.69 -37.96
N LEU A 929 -24.65 -25.74 -37.33
CA LEU A 929 -23.89 -26.90 -36.87
C LEU A 929 -23.20 -27.65 -38.03
N CYS A 930 -23.91 -27.88 -39.14
CA CYS A 930 -23.34 -28.48 -40.33
C CYS A 930 -22.19 -27.66 -40.92
N GLU A 931 -22.33 -26.33 -40.95
CA GLU A 931 -21.28 -25.43 -41.40
C GLU A 931 -20.07 -25.46 -40.46
N PHE A 932 -20.29 -25.45 -39.14
CA PHE A 932 -19.24 -25.58 -38.13
C PHE A 932 -18.42 -26.86 -38.32
N ARG A 933 -19.10 -28.01 -38.46
CA ARG A 933 -18.46 -29.31 -38.71
C ARG A 933 -17.64 -29.33 -40.00
N LYS A 934 -18.22 -28.81 -41.09
CA LYS A 934 -17.56 -28.78 -42.40
C LYS A 934 -16.29 -27.93 -42.35
N ARG A 935 -16.39 -26.69 -41.88
CA ARG A 935 -15.23 -25.79 -41.79
C ARG A 935 -14.19 -26.33 -40.82
N ARG A 936 -14.58 -26.92 -39.68
CA ARG A 936 -13.64 -27.59 -38.76
C ARG A 936 -12.79 -28.64 -39.49
N SER A 937 -13.39 -29.47 -40.34
CA SER A 937 -12.66 -30.46 -41.15
C SER A 937 -11.71 -29.82 -42.18
N ASP A 938 -12.12 -28.71 -42.81
CA ASP A 938 -11.29 -27.96 -43.76
C ASP A 938 -10.08 -27.31 -43.06
N TYR A 939 -10.25 -26.86 -41.82
CA TYR A 939 -9.18 -26.32 -40.97
C TYR A 939 -8.18 -27.37 -40.48
N VAL A 940 -8.64 -28.58 -40.16
CA VAL A 940 -7.76 -29.70 -39.76
C VAL A 940 -6.90 -30.17 -40.95
N THR A 941 -7.38 -30.01 -42.18
CA THR A 941 -6.73 -30.50 -43.39
C THR A 941 -5.87 -29.46 -44.13
N SER A 942 -6.09 -28.16 -43.89
CA SER A 942 -5.31 -27.07 -44.49
C SER A 942 -4.55 -26.27 -43.41
N ARG A 943 -3.23 -26.11 -43.55
CA ARG A 943 -2.38 -25.25 -42.68
C ARG A 943 -2.78 -23.78 -42.87
N TRP A 944 -3.94 -23.37 -42.37
CA TRP A 944 -4.42 -22.01 -42.44
C TRP A 944 -3.60 -21.13 -41.50
N ASP A 945 -3.11 -19.98 -41.98
CA ASP A 945 -2.09 -19.15 -41.32
C ASP A 945 -2.62 -18.25 -40.19
N GLY A 946 -3.86 -18.47 -39.75
CA GLY A 946 -4.45 -17.78 -38.59
C GLY A 946 -4.68 -16.28 -38.76
N LYS A 947 -4.43 -15.69 -39.93
CA LYS A 947 -4.72 -14.27 -40.17
C LYS A 947 -6.21 -14.08 -40.40
N ILE A 948 -6.85 -13.28 -39.54
CA ILE A 948 -8.16 -12.68 -39.82
C ILE A 948 -7.99 -11.78 -41.04
N THR A 949 -8.25 -12.32 -42.22
CA THR A 949 -8.16 -11.58 -43.49
C THR A 949 -9.33 -10.59 -43.55
N ARG A 950 -9.01 -9.28 -43.57
CA ARG A 950 -9.97 -8.17 -43.68
C ARG A 950 -10.87 -8.37 -44.91
N GLY A 951 -12.14 -8.69 -44.69
CA GLY A 951 -13.13 -8.79 -45.77
C GLY A 951 -14.56 -8.83 -45.24
N GLN A 952 -15.43 -7.99 -45.79
CA GLN A 952 -16.88 -8.02 -45.57
C GLN A 952 -17.43 -9.37 -46.07
N GLY A 953 -17.89 -10.23 -45.15
CA GLY A 953 -18.52 -11.51 -45.50
C GLY A 953 -18.08 -12.76 -44.73
N GLN A 954 -17.39 -12.65 -43.59
CA GLN A 954 -17.12 -13.81 -42.75
C GLN A 954 -18.34 -14.12 -41.87
N GLY A 955 -19.00 -15.26 -42.10
CA GLY A 955 -20.08 -15.75 -41.23
C GLY A 955 -19.57 -16.08 -39.82
N LEU A 956 -20.46 -16.04 -38.82
CA LEU A 956 -20.15 -16.24 -37.41
C LEU A 956 -19.35 -17.52 -37.09
N VAL A 957 -19.52 -18.58 -37.88
CA VAL A 957 -18.73 -19.83 -37.78
C VAL A 957 -17.23 -19.59 -38.00
N ALA A 958 -16.86 -18.72 -38.95
CA ALA A 958 -15.46 -18.39 -39.23
C ALA A 958 -14.82 -17.62 -38.08
N VAL A 959 -15.57 -16.66 -37.51
CA VAL A 959 -15.16 -15.87 -36.34
C VAL A 959 -14.95 -16.77 -35.12
N LEU A 960 -15.88 -17.69 -34.88
CA LEU A 960 -15.78 -18.68 -33.81
C LEU A 960 -14.53 -19.54 -33.97
N LEU A 961 -14.39 -20.27 -35.09
CA LEU A 961 -13.24 -21.15 -35.32
C LEU A 961 -11.89 -20.41 -35.30
N GLY A 962 -11.84 -19.22 -35.90
CA GLY A 962 -10.64 -18.37 -35.88
C GLY A 962 -10.24 -17.94 -34.47
N THR A 963 -11.22 -17.61 -33.62
CA THR A 963 -10.96 -17.24 -32.22
C THR A 963 -10.50 -18.45 -31.40
N LEU A 964 -11.15 -19.61 -31.53
CA LEU A 964 -10.73 -20.84 -30.83
C LEU A 964 -9.30 -21.24 -31.18
N ASN A 965 -8.90 -21.06 -32.44
CA ASN A 965 -7.53 -21.34 -32.86
C ASN A 965 -6.53 -20.35 -32.26
N ARG A 966 -6.87 -19.06 -32.21
CA ARG A 966 -6.00 -18.04 -31.60
C ARG A 966 -5.78 -18.27 -30.10
N LEU A 967 -6.82 -18.66 -29.36
CA LEU A 967 -6.74 -18.92 -27.93
C LEU A 967 -5.69 -19.99 -27.55
N LEU A 968 -5.44 -20.95 -28.44
CA LEU A 968 -4.50 -22.05 -28.21
C LEU A 968 -3.13 -21.85 -28.89
N SER A 969 -3.03 -20.99 -29.91
CA SER A 969 -1.78 -20.70 -30.63
C SER A 969 -0.68 -20.09 -29.73
N ASP A 970 -1.08 -19.39 -28.67
CA ASP A 970 -0.17 -18.72 -27.74
C ASP A 970 0.13 -19.57 -26.49
N ALA A 971 -0.52 -20.73 -26.31
CA ALA A 971 -0.58 -21.44 -25.02
C ALA A 971 0.35 -22.66 -24.89
N HIS A 972 0.63 -23.41 -25.97
CA HIS A 972 1.29 -24.72 -25.86
C HIS A 972 2.50 -24.89 -26.77
N VAL A 973 3.42 -25.80 -26.44
CA VAL A 973 4.49 -26.27 -27.33
C VAL A 973 3.86 -26.97 -28.54
N ALA A 974 4.46 -26.87 -29.72
CA ALA A 974 3.87 -27.31 -31.00
C ALA A 974 3.33 -28.77 -31.01
N GLN A 975 3.86 -29.65 -30.15
CA GLN A 975 3.52 -31.08 -30.11
C GLN A 975 2.16 -31.38 -29.44
N ASP A 976 1.72 -30.58 -28.47
CA ASP A 976 0.46 -30.82 -27.75
C ASP A 976 -0.72 -30.02 -28.31
N ARG A 977 -0.45 -28.98 -29.12
CA ARG A 977 -1.46 -28.05 -29.67
C ARG A 977 -2.62 -28.77 -30.36
N GLU A 978 -2.35 -29.77 -31.19
CA GLU A 978 -3.38 -30.48 -31.96
C GLU A 978 -4.41 -31.18 -31.05
N ILE A 979 -3.97 -31.73 -29.93
CA ILE A 979 -4.83 -32.41 -28.95
C ILE A 979 -5.74 -31.40 -28.25
N PHE A 980 -5.21 -30.26 -27.81
CA PHE A 980 -6.00 -29.20 -27.18
C PHE A 980 -6.98 -28.55 -28.16
N HIS A 981 -6.56 -28.31 -29.40
CA HIS A 981 -7.46 -27.81 -30.46
C HIS A 981 -8.62 -28.79 -30.65
N HIS A 982 -8.34 -30.09 -30.76
CA HIS A 982 -9.38 -31.10 -30.91
C HIS A 982 -10.41 -31.05 -29.78
N HIS A 983 -9.96 -31.01 -28.52
CA HIS A 983 -10.85 -30.99 -27.35
C HIS A 983 -11.65 -29.68 -27.23
N LEU A 984 -11.03 -28.53 -27.55
CA LEU A 984 -11.73 -27.24 -27.54
C LEU A 984 -12.82 -27.20 -28.62
N HIS A 985 -12.49 -27.60 -29.85
CA HIS A 985 -13.47 -27.68 -30.94
C HIS A 985 -14.59 -28.69 -30.64
N GLN A 986 -14.25 -29.83 -30.03
CA GLN A 986 -15.24 -30.83 -29.62
C GLN A 986 -16.18 -30.28 -28.54
N THR A 987 -15.64 -29.55 -27.55
CA THR A 987 -16.44 -28.93 -26.49
C THR A 987 -17.48 -27.96 -27.07
N TRP A 988 -17.05 -27.10 -27.99
CA TRP A 988 -17.96 -26.17 -28.69
C TRP A 988 -18.98 -26.90 -29.56
N GLU A 989 -18.57 -27.96 -30.27
CA GLU A 989 -19.49 -28.77 -31.08
C GLU A 989 -20.59 -29.40 -30.21
N THR A 990 -20.22 -29.97 -29.06
CA THR A 990 -21.18 -30.56 -28.12
C THR A 990 -22.19 -29.54 -27.63
N TRP A 991 -21.74 -28.36 -27.23
CA TRP A 991 -22.65 -27.28 -26.80
C TRP A 991 -23.58 -26.83 -27.95
N ILE A 992 -23.06 -26.61 -29.16
CA ILE A 992 -23.87 -26.22 -30.33
C ILE A 992 -24.91 -27.30 -30.66
N MET A 993 -24.55 -28.59 -30.56
CA MET A 993 -25.51 -29.68 -30.76
C MET A 993 -26.66 -29.62 -29.77
N THR A 994 -26.37 -29.51 -28.48
CA THR A 994 -27.39 -29.42 -27.43
C THR A 994 -28.28 -28.20 -27.62
N TRP A 995 -27.67 -27.04 -27.92
CA TRP A 995 -28.42 -25.82 -28.24
C TRP A 995 -29.28 -25.95 -29.50
N GLN A 996 -28.82 -26.67 -30.53
CA GLN A 996 -29.58 -26.87 -31.76
C GLN A 996 -30.83 -27.71 -31.55
N GLU A 997 -30.73 -28.77 -30.75
CA GLU A 997 -31.83 -29.71 -30.48
C GLU A 997 -32.90 -29.07 -29.57
N ASP A 998 -32.48 -28.49 -28.45
CA ASP A 998 -33.40 -27.98 -27.43
C ASP A 998 -33.78 -26.52 -27.64
N GLY A 999 -32.98 -25.77 -28.41
CA GLY A 999 -33.14 -24.33 -28.59
C GLY A 999 -32.83 -23.48 -27.36
N ASP A 1000 -32.43 -24.12 -26.26
CA ASP A 1000 -32.11 -23.49 -25.00
C ASP A 1000 -30.59 -23.34 -24.87
N MET A 1001 -30.10 -22.10 -24.96
CA MET A 1001 -28.66 -21.80 -24.83
C MET A 1001 -28.09 -22.09 -23.45
N ARG A 1002 -28.97 -22.19 -22.44
CA ARG A 1002 -28.61 -22.28 -21.02
C ARG A 1002 -28.03 -23.65 -20.67
N LYS A 1003 -28.42 -24.68 -21.44
CA LYS A 1003 -27.96 -26.05 -21.24
C LYS A 1003 -26.51 -26.20 -21.73
N GLY A 1004 -25.61 -26.52 -20.81
CA GLY A 1004 -24.19 -26.74 -21.11
C GLY A 1004 -23.32 -25.48 -21.15
N GLU A 1005 -23.86 -24.30 -20.82
CA GLU A 1005 -23.08 -23.04 -20.77
C GLU A 1005 -21.94 -23.13 -19.74
N ALA A 1006 -22.22 -23.65 -18.54
CA ALA A 1006 -21.20 -23.76 -17.50
C ALA A 1006 -20.08 -24.72 -17.92
N GLU A 1007 -20.44 -25.87 -18.51
CA GLU A 1007 -19.47 -26.83 -19.05
C GLU A 1007 -18.55 -26.20 -20.09
N LEU A 1008 -19.15 -25.48 -21.05
CA LEU A 1008 -18.41 -24.84 -22.14
C LEU A 1008 -17.38 -23.85 -21.60
N LEU A 1009 -17.77 -22.99 -20.65
CA LEU A 1009 -16.88 -22.00 -20.05
C LEU A 1009 -15.78 -22.67 -19.24
N VAL A 1010 -16.12 -23.61 -18.35
CA VAL A 1010 -15.15 -24.28 -17.48
C VAL A 1010 -14.12 -25.06 -18.30
N ARG A 1011 -14.56 -25.81 -19.32
CA ARG A 1011 -13.64 -26.54 -20.22
C ARG A 1011 -12.77 -25.56 -21.00
N THR A 1012 -13.33 -24.48 -21.53
CA THR A 1012 -12.56 -23.49 -22.31
C THR A 1012 -11.49 -22.83 -21.45
N ILE A 1013 -11.81 -22.44 -20.23
CA ILE A 1013 -10.87 -21.84 -19.26
C ILE A 1013 -9.72 -22.82 -18.97
N ASN A 1014 -10.05 -24.04 -18.56
CA ASN A 1014 -9.05 -25.02 -18.16
C ASN A 1014 -8.16 -25.50 -19.33
N LEU A 1015 -8.71 -25.62 -20.55
CA LEU A 1015 -7.94 -25.99 -21.75
C LEU A 1015 -7.00 -24.86 -22.21
N CYS A 1016 -7.28 -23.60 -21.85
CA CYS A 1016 -6.45 -22.44 -22.20
C CYS A 1016 -5.48 -22.02 -21.08
N ALA A 1017 -5.48 -22.71 -19.94
CA ALA A 1017 -4.57 -22.46 -18.83
C ALA A 1017 -3.12 -22.88 -19.19
N ASN A 1018 -2.13 -22.13 -18.70
CA ASN A 1018 -0.71 -22.40 -18.99
C ASN A 1018 -0.12 -23.57 -18.17
N SER A 1019 -0.72 -23.94 -17.04
CA SER A 1019 -0.20 -24.92 -16.08
C SER A 1019 -0.99 -26.24 -16.09
N GLY A 1020 -0.28 -27.37 -16.09
CA GLY A 1020 -0.85 -28.71 -15.88
C GLY A 1020 -1.75 -29.24 -17.01
N ALA A 1021 -1.73 -28.62 -18.19
CA ALA A 1021 -2.71 -28.88 -19.25
C ALA A 1021 -2.84 -30.38 -19.68
N PRO A 1022 -1.74 -31.17 -19.81
CA PRO A 1022 -1.86 -32.60 -20.13
C PRO A 1022 -2.51 -33.43 -19.02
N GLU A 1023 -2.24 -33.08 -17.76
CA GLU A 1023 -2.83 -33.74 -16.58
C GLU A 1023 -4.32 -33.39 -16.46
N LYS A 1024 -4.68 -32.12 -16.69
CA LYS A 1024 -6.06 -31.62 -16.70
C LYS A 1024 -6.92 -32.30 -17.78
N LEU A 1025 -6.36 -32.62 -18.95
CA LEU A 1025 -7.05 -33.40 -20.00
C LEU A 1025 -7.48 -34.79 -19.52
N SER A 1026 -6.62 -35.49 -18.77
CA SER A 1026 -6.95 -36.84 -18.28
C SER A 1026 -8.09 -36.83 -17.24
N GLN A 1027 -8.25 -35.71 -16.52
CA GLN A 1027 -9.29 -35.52 -15.52
C GLN A 1027 -10.68 -35.18 -16.10
N LEU A 1028 -10.79 -34.78 -17.38
CA LEU A 1028 -12.08 -34.47 -18.01
C LEU A 1028 -13.04 -35.68 -18.05
N SER A 1029 -12.50 -36.90 -18.00
CA SER A 1029 -13.28 -38.14 -17.95
C SER A 1029 -13.51 -38.65 -16.52
N HIS A 1030 -13.01 -37.92 -15.51
CA HIS A 1030 -13.12 -38.34 -14.11
C HIS A 1030 -14.57 -38.27 -13.61
N PRO A 1031 -15.07 -39.26 -12.85
CA PRO A 1031 -16.45 -39.27 -12.36
C PRO A 1031 -16.83 -38.01 -11.56
N ARG A 1032 -15.89 -37.49 -10.74
CA ARG A 1032 -16.11 -36.24 -9.99
C ARG A 1032 -16.20 -35.00 -10.87
N TYR A 1033 -15.41 -34.95 -11.94
CA TYR A 1033 -15.51 -33.86 -12.92
C TYR A 1033 -16.90 -33.85 -13.53
N LYS A 1034 -17.42 -35.01 -13.94
CA LYS A 1034 -18.77 -35.15 -14.48
C LYS A 1034 -19.84 -34.72 -13.46
N HIS A 1035 -19.68 -35.12 -12.19
CA HIS A 1035 -20.63 -34.76 -11.15
C HIS A 1035 -20.66 -33.24 -10.88
N LEU A 1036 -19.48 -32.60 -10.76
CA LEU A 1036 -19.36 -31.14 -10.65
C LEU A 1036 -20.00 -30.43 -11.84
N ASN A 1037 -19.77 -30.95 -13.04
CA ASN A 1037 -20.36 -30.44 -14.27
C ASN A 1037 -21.88 -30.51 -14.27
N ASP A 1038 -22.44 -31.66 -13.88
CA ASP A 1038 -23.89 -31.87 -13.85
C ASP A 1038 -24.57 -30.89 -12.87
N ILE A 1039 -23.99 -30.69 -11.67
CA ILE A 1039 -24.49 -29.75 -10.67
C ILE A 1039 -24.34 -28.30 -11.14
N ALA A 1040 -23.14 -27.90 -11.58
CA ALA A 1040 -22.88 -26.53 -12.00
C ALA A 1040 -23.78 -26.12 -13.18
N ASN A 1041 -23.97 -27.00 -14.17
CA ASN A 1041 -24.93 -26.74 -15.25
C ASN A 1041 -26.36 -26.67 -14.72
N GLY A 1042 -26.75 -27.55 -13.80
CA GLY A 1042 -28.07 -27.53 -13.17
C GLY A 1042 -28.37 -26.19 -12.50
N VAL A 1043 -27.45 -25.71 -11.66
CA VAL A 1043 -27.52 -24.41 -10.98
C VAL A 1043 -27.60 -23.26 -11.99
N CYS A 1044 -26.66 -23.20 -12.94
CA CYS A 1044 -26.64 -22.12 -13.94
C CYS A 1044 -27.92 -22.09 -14.79
N CYS A 1045 -28.46 -23.26 -15.17
CA CYS A 1045 -29.74 -23.35 -15.88
C CYS A 1045 -30.91 -22.81 -15.06
N GLN A 1046 -30.99 -23.16 -13.78
CA GLN A 1046 -32.06 -22.71 -12.88
C GLN A 1046 -32.02 -21.19 -12.66
N LEU A 1047 -30.81 -20.63 -12.45
CA LEU A 1047 -30.60 -19.19 -12.32
C LEU A 1047 -31.08 -18.43 -13.58
N LEU A 1048 -30.66 -18.87 -14.75
CA LEU A 1048 -31.08 -18.26 -16.01
C LEU A 1048 -32.60 -18.39 -16.28
N GLN A 1049 -33.26 -19.44 -15.77
CA GLN A 1049 -34.72 -19.56 -15.84
C GLN A 1049 -35.44 -18.58 -14.91
N PHE A 1050 -34.90 -18.35 -13.71
CA PHE A 1050 -35.47 -17.41 -12.76
C PHE A 1050 -35.41 -15.97 -13.28
N GLN A 1051 -34.30 -15.57 -13.93
CA GLN A 1051 -34.13 -14.26 -14.58
C GLN A 1051 -35.19 -13.95 -15.65
N HIS A 1052 -35.49 -14.90 -16.56
CA HIS A 1052 -36.45 -14.69 -17.64
C HIS A 1052 -37.92 -14.64 -17.19
N ARG A 1053 -38.25 -15.15 -15.99
CA ARG A 1053 -39.62 -15.08 -15.43
C ARG A 1053 -39.91 -13.73 -14.75
N GLN A 1054 -38.96 -12.78 -14.73
CA GLN A 1054 -39.06 -11.47 -14.09
C GLN A 1054 -39.53 -10.26 -14.94
N PRO A 1055 -40.24 -10.35 -16.10
CA PRO A 1055 -40.83 -9.14 -16.71
C PRO A 1055 -42.34 -8.98 -16.43
N SER A 1056 -42.68 -7.95 -15.65
CA SER A 1056 -43.91 -7.11 -15.72
C SER A 1056 -45.32 -7.68 -15.47
N CYS A 1057 -45.54 -8.95 -15.13
CA CYS A 1057 -46.90 -9.45 -14.85
C CYS A 1057 -47.10 -9.93 -13.40
N ASN A 1058 -47.99 -9.25 -12.67
CA ASN A 1058 -48.43 -9.50 -11.27
C ASN A 1058 -49.21 -10.82 -11.06
N LYS A 1059 -48.91 -11.90 -11.78
CA LYS A 1059 -49.65 -13.17 -11.65
C LYS A 1059 -48.77 -14.40 -11.80
N ILE A 1060 -47.99 -14.72 -10.77
CA ILE A 1060 -47.56 -16.10 -10.46
C ILE A 1060 -47.75 -16.30 -8.95
N GLN A 1061 -48.39 -17.40 -8.57
CA GLN A 1061 -48.67 -17.79 -7.18
C GLN A 1061 -47.35 -17.99 -6.40
N GLY A 1062 -47.34 -17.60 -5.12
CA GLY A 1062 -46.12 -17.53 -4.29
C GLY A 1062 -45.40 -18.86 -4.03
N GLU A 1063 -46.01 -20.02 -4.32
CA GLU A 1063 -45.42 -21.34 -4.07
C GLU A 1063 -44.32 -21.72 -5.08
N ASP A 1064 -44.48 -21.38 -6.38
CA ASP A 1064 -43.50 -21.76 -7.42
C ASP A 1064 -42.17 -20.99 -7.33
N LYS A 1065 -42.21 -19.72 -6.88
CA LYS A 1065 -40.98 -18.92 -6.67
C LYS A 1065 -40.15 -19.41 -5.48
N GLY A 1066 -40.80 -19.88 -4.43
CA GLY A 1066 -40.14 -20.45 -3.26
C GLY A 1066 -39.37 -21.72 -3.58
N ASN A 1067 -39.97 -22.61 -4.39
CA ASN A 1067 -39.37 -23.88 -4.77
C ASN A 1067 -38.11 -23.72 -5.65
N THR A 1068 -38.11 -22.81 -6.63
CA THR A 1068 -36.93 -22.59 -7.50
C THR A 1068 -35.74 -22.02 -6.72
N THR A 1069 -35.97 -21.10 -5.79
CA THR A 1069 -34.90 -20.51 -4.95
C THR A 1069 -34.25 -21.57 -4.06
N LEU A 1070 -35.05 -22.47 -3.48
CA LEU A 1070 -34.56 -23.59 -2.66
C LEU A 1070 -33.72 -24.60 -3.47
N GLN A 1071 -34.08 -24.85 -4.73
CA GLN A 1071 -33.31 -25.75 -5.62
C GLN A 1071 -31.95 -25.17 -5.98
N ILE A 1072 -31.90 -23.87 -6.31
CA ILE A 1072 -30.66 -23.14 -6.60
C ILE A 1072 -29.73 -23.17 -5.38
N GLU A 1073 -30.24 -22.79 -4.20
CA GLU A 1073 -29.47 -22.81 -2.97
C GLU A 1073 -28.95 -24.22 -2.64
N SER A 1074 -29.77 -25.26 -2.81
CA SER A 1074 -29.35 -26.65 -2.58
C SER A 1074 -28.25 -27.09 -3.53
N GLY A 1075 -28.36 -26.75 -4.82
CA GLY A 1075 -27.33 -27.07 -5.82
C GLY A 1075 -26.02 -26.33 -5.55
N MET A 1076 -26.08 -25.07 -5.11
CA MET A 1076 -24.89 -24.31 -4.70
C MET A 1076 -24.24 -24.91 -3.44
N GLN A 1077 -25.02 -25.38 -2.47
CA GLN A 1077 -24.49 -26.05 -1.27
C GLN A 1077 -23.73 -27.34 -1.64
N GLU A 1078 -24.31 -28.17 -2.52
CA GLU A 1078 -23.66 -29.38 -3.03
C GLU A 1078 -22.39 -29.06 -3.82
N LEU A 1079 -22.44 -28.04 -4.69
CA LEU A 1079 -21.27 -27.58 -5.44
C LEU A 1079 -20.13 -27.14 -4.51
N VAL A 1080 -20.44 -26.35 -3.48
CA VAL A 1080 -19.47 -25.89 -2.49
C VAL A 1080 -18.86 -27.07 -1.73
N GLN A 1081 -19.67 -28.06 -1.34
CA GLN A 1081 -19.19 -29.27 -0.70
C GLN A 1081 -18.19 -30.03 -1.56
N LEU A 1082 -18.48 -30.21 -2.85
CA LEU A 1082 -17.58 -30.91 -3.77
C LEU A 1082 -16.30 -30.13 -4.06
N VAL A 1083 -16.37 -28.80 -4.11
CA VAL A 1083 -15.22 -27.96 -4.42
C VAL A 1083 -14.23 -27.94 -3.26
N VAL A 1084 -14.76 -27.83 -2.04
CA VAL A 1084 -13.99 -27.60 -0.83
C VAL A 1084 -13.47 -28.90 -0.21
N CYS A 1085 -14.22 -29.99 -0.25
CA CYS A 1085 -13.76 -31.26 0.30
C CYS A 1085 -12.66 -31.89 -0.57
N ALA A 1086 -11.55 -32.29 0.06
CA ALA A 1086 -10.47 -33.04 -0.60
C ALA A 1086 -10.64 -34.56 -0.40
N SER A 1087 -10.19 -35.37 -1.35
CA SER A 1087 -10.00 -36.82 -1.18
C SER A 1087 -8.69 -37.31 -1.80
N SER A 1088 -8.33 -38.56 -1.52
CA SER A 1088 -7.14 -39.22 -2.10
C SER A 1088 -7.22 -39.53 -3.59
N ASP A 1089 -8.42 -39.43 -4.20
CA ASP A 1089 -8.71 -39.68 -5.63
C ASP A 1089 -9.53 -38.51 -6.18
N ASP A 1090 -9.02 -37.30 -5.91
CA ASP A 1090 -9.71 -36.05 -6.22
C ASP A 1090 -9.14 -35.39 -7.49
N ILE A 1091 -9.95 -34.52 -8.10
CA ILE A 1091 -9.51 -33.73 -9.25
C ILE A 1091 -8.78 -32.47 -8.79
N ASP A 1092 -8.05 -31.86 -9.72
CA ASP A 1092 -7.27 -30.65 -9.50
C ASP A 1092 -8.09 -29.51 -8.86
N SER A 1093 -7.52 -28.86 -7.85
CA SER A 1093 -8.23 -27.83 -7.07
C SER A 1093 -8.61 -26.62 -7.92
N ASP A 1094 -7.77 -26.23 -8.89
CA ASP A 1094 -8.07 -25.10 -9.77
C ASP A 1094 -9.29 -25.39 -10.68
N ILE A 1095 -9.44 -26.64 -11.12
CA ILE A 1095 -10.63 -27.08 -11.87
C ILE A 1095 -11.88 -26.92 -11.00
N LYS A 1096 -11.84 -27.40 -9.75
CA LYS A 1096 -12.95 -27.27 -8.80
C LYS A 1096 -13.32 -25.81 -8.56
N GLN A 1097 -12.33 -24.96 -8.30
CA GLN A 1097 -12.54 -23.52 -8.11
C GLN A 1097 -13.09 -22.84 -9.36
N THR A 1098 -12.73 -23.30 -10.56
CA THR A 1098 -13.27 -22.76 -11.82
C THR A 1098 -14.77 -23.04 -11.95
N PHE A 1099 -15.25 -24.23 -11.57
CA PHE A 1099 -16.70 -24.51 -11.53
C PHE A 1099 -17.44 -23.58 -10.57
N LEU A 1100 -16.90 -23.36 -9.36
CA LEU A 1100 -17.50 -22.45 -8.40
C LEU A 1100 -17.50 -21.01 -8.91
N ALA A 1101 -16.40 -20.53 -9.48
CA ALA A 1101 -16.29 -19.18 -10.04
C ALA A 1101 -17.32 -18.95 -11.17
N VAL A 1102 -17.50 -19.94 -12.05
CA VAL A 1102 -18.52 -19.88 -13.11
C VAL A 1102 -19.93 -19.89 -12.53
N ALA A 1103 -20.24 -20.70 -11.50
CA ALA A 1103 -21.57 -20.69 -10.88
C ALA A 1103 -21.88 -19.35 -10.18
N LYS A 1104 -20.92 -18.80 -9.43
CA LYS A 1104 -21.05 -17.49 -8.75
C LYS A 1104 -21.34 -16.33 -9.71
N LEU A 1105 -20.88 -16.42 -10.96
CA LEU A 1105 -21.17 -15.44 -12.00
C LEU A 1105 -22.67 -15.34 -12.29
N PHE A 1106 -23.38 -16.47 -12.34
CA PHE A 1106 -24.82 -16.47 -12.61
C PHE A 1106 -25.62 -15.94 -11.42
N GLU A 1107 -25.19 -16.25 -10.20
CA GLU A 1107 -25.76 -15.70 -8.96
C GLU A 1107 -25.62 -14.16 -8.90
N ASN A 1108 -24.45 -13.62 -9.27
CA ASN A 1108 -24.23 -12.18 -9.33
C ASN A 1108 -25.16 -11.48 -10.34
N LYS A 1109 -25.60 -12.17 -11.41
CA LYS A 1109 -26.60 -11.63 -12.35
C LYS A 1109 -28.01 -11.53 -11.74
N GLU A 1110 -28.38 -12.37 -10.78
CA GLU A 1110 -29.71 -12.38 -10.15
C GLU A 1110 -29.89 -11.34 -9.05
N HIS A 1111 -28.81 -11.10 -8.30
CA HIS A 1111 -28.73 -10.08 -7.27
C HIS A 1111 -27.80 -8.97 -7.74
N PRO A 1112 -28.17 -8.17 -8.78
CA PRO A 1112 -27.41 -6.98 -9.08
C PRO A 1112 -27.46 -6.13 -7.81
N VAL A 1113 -26.26 -5.86 -7.27
CA VAL A 1113 -26.05 -4.97 -6.14
C VAL A 1113 -26.92 -3.72 -6.36
N PRO A 1114 -27.50 -3.09 -5.33
CA PRO A 1114 -28.34 -1.88 -5.49
C PRO A 1114 -27.66 -0.74 -6.30
N PHE A 1115 -26.36 -0.82 -6.54
CA PHE A 1115 -25.63 -0.01 -7.51
C PHE A 1115 -25.80 -0.55 -8.94
N ARG A 1116 -26.27 0.29 -9.88
CA ARG A 1116 -26.36 -0.05 -11.32
C ARG A 1116 -25.07 -0.75 -11.77
N THR A 1117 -25.17 -1.78 -12.62
CA THR A 1117 -24.03 -2.53 -13.17
C THR A 1117 -22.90 -1.63 -13.66
N ASP A 1118 -23.28 -0.47 -14.22
CA ASP A 1118 -22.39 0.62 -14.64
C ASP A 1118 -21.45 1.13 -13.52
N TYR A 1119 -21.94 1.23 -12.28
CA TYR A 1119 -21.19 1.66 -11.10
C TYR A 1119 -20.18 0.61 -10.63
N LEU A 1120 -20.51 -0.68 -10.74
CA LEU A 1120 -19.59 -1.76 -10.38
C LEU A 1120 -18.44 -1.87 -11.40
N VAL A 1121 -18.77 -1.75 -12.70
CA VAL A 1121 -17.76 -1.67 -13.76
C VAL A 1121 -16.87 -0.43 -13.55
N LEU A 1122 -17.46 0.73 -13.24
CA LEU A 1122 -16.72 1.95 -12.87
C LEU A 1122 -15.80 1.74 -11.66
N SER A 1123 -16.26 1.00 -10.64
CA SER A 1123 -15.48 0.74 -9.42
C SER A 1123 -14.26 -0.16 -9.67
N VAL A 1124 -14.34 -1.05 -10.66
CA VAL A 1124 -13.25 -1.97 -11.04
C VAL A 1124 -12.32 -1.37 -12.11
N PHE A 1125 -12.80 -0.47 -12.98
CA PHE A 1125 -12.05 0.03 -14.15
C PHE A 1125 -11.85 1.56 -14.25
N HIS A 1126 -12.36 2.36 -13.29
CA HIS A 1126 -12.25 3.83 -13.21
C HIS A 1126 -13.18 4.65 -14.15
N GLN A 1127 -13.34 5.95 -13.83
CA GLN A 1127 -14.29 6.92 -14.43
C GLN A 1127 -14.03 7.28 -15.91
N GLU A 1128 -12.78 7.24 -16.38
CA GLU A 1128 -12.43 7.51 -17.79
C GLU A 1128 -13.01 6.44 -18.74
N PHE A 1129 -13.19 5.23 -18.23
CA PHE A 1129 -13.78 4.09 -18.94
C PHE A 1129 -15.21 4.36 -19.42
N PHE A 1130 -15.99 5.14 -18.66
CA PHE A 1130 -17.40 5.40 -18.95
C PHE A 1130 -17.62 6.57 -19.91
N CYS A 1131 -16.65 7.49 -20.00
CA CYS A 1131 -16.71 8.62 -20.94
C CYS A 1131 -16.72 8.17 -22.41
N GLN A 1132 -16.21 6.96 -22.70
CA GLN A 1132 -16.30 6.36 -24.04
C GLN A 1132 -17.69 5.80 -24.39
N PHE A 1133 -18.60 5.64 -23.41
CA PHE A 1133 -19.89 4.94 -23.61
C PHE A 1133 -21.13 5.78 -23.24
N SER A 1134 -20.96 6.94 -22.59
CA SER A 1134 -22.07 7.84 -22.25
C SER A 1134 -22.04 9.11 -23.11
N THR A 1135 -23.00 9.24 -24.03
CA THR A 1135 -23.29 10.53 -24.71
C THR A 1135 -24.17 11.47 -23.86
N LYS A 1136 -24.60 11.06 -22.65
CA LYS A 1136 -25.43 11.87 -21.76
C LYS A 1136 -25.21 11.49 -20.29
N SER A 1137 -24.44 12.28 -19.55
CA SER A 1137 -24.79 12.81 -18.21
C SER A 1137 -23.56 13.30 -17.44
N SER A 1138 -23.25 14.60 -17.52
CA SER A 1138 -22.33 15.27 -16.59
C SER A 1138 -23.04 15.79 -15.32
N SER A 1139 -24.34 15.49 -15.12
CA SER A 1139 -25.16 16.17 -14.09
C SER A 1139 -25.55 15.33 -12.88
N TYR A 1140 -25.06 14.10 -12.72
CA TYR A 1140 -25.44 13.22 -11.60
C TYR A 1140 -24.32 12.89 -10.59
N PHE A 1141 -23.11 13.43 -10.76
CA PHE A 1141 -21.94 13.10 -9.93
C PHE A 1141 -21.76 13.98 -8.67
N HIS A 1142 -22.72 14.84 -8.34
CA HIS A 1142 -22.74 15.62 -7.10
C HIS A 1142 -24.05 15.37 -6.33
N LYS A 1143 -24.12 14.25 -5.62
CA LYS A 1143 -24.96 14.09 -4.42
C LYS A 1143 -24.55 12.86 -3.63
#